data_AF-A0A6N2M2A6-F1
#
_entry.id   AF-A0A6N2M2A6-F1
#
_cell.length_a   1.000
_cell.length_b   1.000
_cell.length_c   1.000
_cell.angle_alpha   90.00
_cell.angle_beta   90.00
_cell.angle_gamma   90.00
#
_symmetry.space_group_name_H-M   'P 1'
#
loop_
_entity.id
_entity.type
_entity.pdbx_description
1 polymer ?
#
loop_
_entity_poly.entity_id
_entity_poly.type
_entity_poly.pdbx_seq_one_letter_code
_entity_poly.pdbx_strand_id
1 'polypeptide(L)'
;MAQSLELLLIQFLMPDNDARRQAEEQIKRLAKDPQVVPALAHHLRTAKTPNVRQLAAVLLRKKITGHWAKLSPQLKLLVKQSLIESITMEHSPPVRRASANVVSIIAKYAVPAGEWPDLLPFLFQCSQSAQEDHREVALILFSSMTETIGIAFQPHFADLQALLLKCLQDDTSNRVRIAALKAVGSFLEFTNDGDEVVKFRQFIPSILNVARQCLSSGEEDVAIIAFEIFDELIESPAPLLGDSVKSIVQFSLEVCSSQNLESNTRHQAIQIISWLAKYKYSSLKKYKLAIPILQVMCPMLAESTDAGEDDDLAPDRAAAEVIDTMALNLAKQVFPPVFEFASLSSQSANPKFREASVTALGVVSEGCLELMKDKLEPILHIVLGALRDPEQMVRGAASFALGQFAEHLQPEIMSHYESVLPCILNAIEDASDEVKEKSYYALAAFCEDMGEEILPFLDPLMQKLLAALQNSPRNLQETCMSAIGSVATAAEQAFIPYSERVLELMKSFMVLTNDEDLRSRARATELVGIVAMSAGRARMEPILPPFMEAAISGFGLEFSELREYTHGFFSNVAEIMDDSFAKYLPHVVPLAFASCNLDDGSAVDIIESDDENINGFGGVSSDDEAHDEPRVRNISVRTGVLDEKAAATQALGLYALHTKSSYSPYLEETSRILVRHSGYFHEDVRLQAIIALKSILTSAHAIFQSQNDGPAKAREMLDTVMDIYIKTMTGDDDKEVVAQACMSVAEIMKDYGYAAIEPYMSRLVDSTLLLLKEESACQQLEDDSDMEDDDTEHDELLMDAVSDLLPAFAESMGSHFAPIFANLFEPLMKFAKASRPLQDRTMVVACLAEVAQGMGAPIAGYVDRVMPLAIKELASSDATNRRNAAFCVGELCKNGGESTLKYYGDILRGLFPLFGESEPDDAVRDNAAGAVARMIMAHPPSVPLNQVLPVFLKALPLKEDREESMAVYSCVSTLVLSSNQQS
;
A
#
# COMPACT_ATOMS: atom_id res chain seq x y z
N MET A 1 52.49 -8.83 32.60
CA MET A 1 51.51 -8.83 31.50
C MET A 1 51.62 -7.56 30.66
N ALA A 2 51.49 -6.35 31.22
CA ALA A 2 51.53 -5.07 30.47
C ALA A 2 52.73 -4.90 29.52
N GLN A 3 53.98 -4.98 29.99
CA GLN A 3 55.16 -4.84 29.11
C GLN A 3 55.23 -5.85 27.96
N SER A 4 54.70 -7.07 28.16
CA SER A 4 54.64 -8.09 27.11
C SER A 4 53.52 -7.81 26.11
N LEU A 5 52.44 -7.15 26.53
CA LEU A 5 51.31 -6.80 25.67
C LEU A 5 51.65 -5.62 24.78
N GLU A 6 52.34 -4.60 25.28
CA GLU A 6 52.75 -3.42 24.48
C GLU A 6 53.61 -3.82 23.27
N LEU A 7 54.56 -4.74 23.45
CA LEU A 7 55.39 -5.25 22.37
C LEU A 7 54.57 -6.00 21.31
N LEU A 8 53.55 -6.75 21.74
CA LEU A 8 52.64 -7.45 20.82
C LEU A 8 51.73 -6.47 20.07
N LEU A 9 51.25 -5.40 20.71
CA LEU A 9 50.48 -4.35 20.04
C LEU A 9 51.33 -3.62 19.00
N ILE A 10 52.59 -3.32 19.31
CA ILE A 10 53.52 -2.72 18.34
C ILE A 10 53.78 -3.68 17.19
N GLN A 11 54.02 -4.97 17.47
CA GLN A 11 54.28 -5.99 16.46
C GLN A 11 53.06 -6.21 15.55
N PHE A 12 51.84 -6.12 16.09
CA PHE A 12 50.60 -6.23 15.32
C PHE A 12 50.43 -5.08 14.30
N LEU A 13 51.00 -3.91 14.58
CA LEU A 13 50.95 -2.73 13.71
C LEU A 13 52.09 -2.68 12.67
N MET A 14 52.96 -3.70 12.63
CA MET A 14 54.05 -3.75 11.65
C MET A 14 53.53 -4.21 10.27
N PRO A 15 54.14 -3.74 9.17
CA PRO A 15 53.77 -4.15 7.81
C PRO A 15 54.13 -5.60 7.46
N ASP A 16 54.85 -6.31 8.33
CA ASP A 16 55.20 -7.73 8.15
C ASP A 16 54.03 -8.64 8.54
N ASN A 17 53.45 -9.32 7.55
CA ASN A 17 52.30 -10.21 7.71
C ASN A 17 52.57 -11.40 8.65
N ASP A 18 53.78 -11.95 8.67
CA ASP A 18 54.12 -13.08 9.53
C ASP A 18 54.23 -12.62 10.99
N ALA A 19 54.86 -11.46 11.21
CA ALA A 19 54.95 -10.84 12.53
C ALA A 19 53.57 -10.44 13.06
N ARG A 20 52.70 -9.87 12.21
CA ARG A 20 51.32 -9.49 12.56
C ARG A 20 50.49 -10.70 12.96
N ARG A 21 50.52 -11.78 12.18
CA ARG A 21 49.78 -13.02 12.46
C ARG A 21 50.23 -13.68 13.76
N GLN A 22 51.54 -13.71 14.03
CA GLN A 22 52.08 -14.24 15.29
C GLN A 22 51.65 -13.39 16.50
N ALA A 23 51.70 -12.07 16.38
CA ALA A 23 51.23 -11.16 17.42
C ALA A 23 49.72 -11.34 17.67
N GLU A 24 48.91 -11.48 16.62
CA GLU A 24 47.47 -11.71 16.71
C GLU A 24 47.12 -12.99 17.49
N GLU A 25 47.77 -14.12 17.17
CA GLU A 25 47.54 -15.38 17.88
C GLU A 25 47.87 -15.28 19.38
N GLN A 26 48.95 -14.57 19.71
CA GLN A 26 49.34 -14.35 21.11
C GLN A 26 48.37 -13.41 21.83
N ILE A 27 47.95 -12.33 21.18
CA ILE A 27 46.92 -11.42 21.70
C ILE A 27 45.61 -12.18 21.92
N LYS A 28 45.18 -13.06 21.00
CA LYS A 28 43.99 -13.91 21.16
C LYS A 28 44.07 -14.84 22.38
N ARG A 29 45.26 -15.39 22.67
CA ARG A 29 45.48 -16.22 23.88
C ARG A 29 45.40 -15.39 25.15
N LEU A 30 46.09 -14.24 25.19
CA LEU A 30 46.06 -13.33 26.34
C LEU A 30 44.66 -12.76 26.59
N ALA A 31 43.90 -12.49 25.52
CA ALA A 31 42.55 -11.95 25.60
C ALA A 31 41.51 -12.89 26.25
N LYS A 32 41.86 -14.15 26.53
CA LYS A 32 41.02 -15.08 27.31
C LYS A 32 41.06 -14.78 28.81
N ASP A 33 42.13 -14.14 29.31
CA ASP A 33 42.29 -13.78 30.71
C ASP A 33 41.64 -12.41 30.99
N PRO A 34 40.70 -12.28 31.95
CA PRO A 34 40.14 -10.99 32.35
C PRO A 34 41.19 -9.93 32.74
N GLN A 35 42.40 -10.33 33.17
CA GLN A 35 43.51 -9.42 33.48
C GLN A 35 44.05 -8.65 32.25
N VAL A 36 43.64 -9.05 31.03
CA VAL A 36 43.94 -8.28 29.81
C VAL A 36 43.28 -6.90 29.85
N VAL A 37 42.12 -6.76 30.51
CA VAL A 37 41.33 -5.52 30.55
C VAL A 37 42.10 -4.36 31.22
N PRO A 38 42.61 -4.48 32.47
CA PRO A 38 43.39 -3.42 33.07
C PRO A 38 44.72 -3.17 32.34
N ALA A 39 45.30 -4.16 31.67
CA ALA A 39 46.50 -3.98 30.85
C ALA A 39 46.21 -3.13 29.61
N LEU A 40 45.11 -3.41 28.89
CA LEU A 40 44.68 -2.60 27.74
C LEU A 40 44.30 -1.18 28.17
N ALA A 41 43.59 -1.01 29.30
CA ALA A 41 43.26 0.31 29.85
C ALA A 41 44.52 1.10 30.26
N HIS A 42 45.56 0.43 30.76
CA HIS A 42 46.84 1.07 31.05
C HIS A 42 47.52 1.56 29.76
N HIS A 43 47.65 0.70 28.74
CA HIS A 43 48.30 1.07 27.47
C HIS A 43 47.53 2.14 26.70
N LEU A 44 46.20 2.13 26.78
CA LEU A 44 45.36 3.21 26.26
C LEU A 44 45.79 4.58 26.80
N ARG A 45 46.29 4.67 28.03
CA ARG A 45 46.73 5.94 28.64
C ARG A 45 48.21 6.23 28.46
N THR A 46 49.05 5.20 28.56
CA THR A 46 50.49 5.39 28.79
C THR A 46 51.36 5.09 27.58
N ALA A 47 50.84 4.39 26.57
CA ALA A 47 51.62 4.06 25.39
C ALA A 47 52.03 5.33 24.64
N LYS A 48 53.30 5.40 24.21
CA LYS A 48 53.88 6.62 23.62
C LYS A 48 53.24 6.98 22.27
N THR A 49 52.93 5.98 21.46
CA THR A 49 52.42 6.15 20.10
C THR A 49 50.89 6.08 20.06
N PRO A 50 50.21 7.05 19.40
CA PRO A 50 48.76 7.05 19.26
C PRO A 50 48.18 5.73 18.70
N ASN A 51 48.81 5.13 17.68
CA ASN A 51 48.31 3.91 17.05
C ASN A 51 48.22 2.72 18.04
N VAL A 52 49.17 2.63 18.98
CA VAL A 52 49.14 1.60 20.05
C VAL A 52 48.03 1.89 21.05
N ARG A 53 47.79 3.16 21.39
CA ARG A 53 46.66 3.56 22.25
C ARG A 53 45.32 3.25 21.59
N GLN A 54 45.16 3.59 20.30
CA GLN A 54 43.97 3.30 19.51
C GLN A 54 43.72 1.79 19.43
N LEU A 55 44.74 0.99 19.10
CA LEU A 55 44.61 -0.47 19.05
C LEU A 55 44.26 -1.05 20.42
N ALA A 56 44.81 -0.51 21.52
CA ALA A 56 44.46 -0.92 22.87
C ALA A 56 42.98 -0.66 23.18
N ALA A 57 42.43 0.51 22.80
CA ALA A 57 41.01 0.81 22.91
C ALA A 57 40.13 -0.12 22.04
N VAL A 58 40.51 -0.36 20.78
CA VAL A 58 39.75 -1.26 19.88
C VAL A 58 39.70 -2.70 20.43
N LEU A 59 40.83 -3.22 20.94
CA LEU A 59 40.87 -4.55 21.55
C LEU A 59 40.10 -4.60 22.86
N LEU A 60 40.13 -3.52 23.65
CA LEU A 60 39.35 -3.39 24.86
C LEU A 60 37.85 -3.43 24.54
N ARG A 61 37.41 -2.68 23.53
CA ARG A 61 36.03 -2.68 23.00
C ARG A 61 35.56 -4.11 22.68
N LYS A 62 36.37 -4.87 21.94
CA LYS A 62 36.05 -6.24 21.50
C LYS A 62 36.02 -7.28 22.64
N LYS A 63 36.60 -7.00 23.80
CA LYS A 63 36.77 -8.00 24.89
C LYS A 63 36.06 -7.64 26.19
N ILE A 64 35.68 -6.38 26.38
CA ILE A 64 35.14 -5.93 27.65
C ILE A 64 33.81 -6.62 27.99
N THR A 65 32.93 -6.86 27.02
CA THR A 65 31.62 -7.51 27.24
C THR A 65 31.74 -8.88 27.91
N GLY A 66 32.62 -9.76 27.40
CA GLY A 66 32.80 -11.12 27.94
C GLY A 66 33.56 -11.18 29.28
N HIS A 67 34.13 -10.06 29.72
CA HIS A 67 34.94 -9.98 30.95
C HIS A 67 34.35 -9.05 32.02
N TRP A 68 33.43 -8.15 31.68
CA TRP A 68 32.95 -7.08 32.58
C TRP A 68 32.44 -7.60 33.92
N ALA A 69 31.62 -8.66 33.92
CA ALA A 69 31.09 -9.29 35.13
C ALA A 69 32.14 -10.00 35.99
N LYS A 70 33.31 -10.34 35.41
CA LYS A 70 34.41 -11.05 36.09
C LYS A 70 35.40 -10.10 36.78
N LEU A 71 35.27 -8.78 36.57
CA LEU A 71 36.16 -7.78 37.14
C LEU A 71 35.75 -7.40 38.56
N SER A 72 36.74 -7.17 39.43
CA SER A 72 36.47 -6.62 40.76
C SER A 72 35.97 -5.18 40.68
N PRO A 73 35.22 -4.68 41.69
CA PRO A 73 34.76 -3.28 41.72
C PRO A 73 35.90 -2.26 41.56
N GLN A 74 37.08 -2.54 42.14
CA GLN A 74 38.25 -1.66 41.99
C GLN A 74 38.77 -1.61 40.55
N LEU A 75 38.78 -2.74 39.84
CA LEU A 75 39.21 -2.79 38.44
C LEU A 75 38.19 -2.14 37.51
N LYS A 76 36.88 -2.34 37.77
CA LYS A 76 35.82 -1.63 37.05
C LYS A 76 35.99 -0.11 37.19
N LEU A 77 36.25 0.39 38.41
CA LEU A 77 36.49 1.82 38.66
C LEU A 77 37.73 2.33 37.93
N LEU A 78 38.83 1.59 37.96
CA LEU A 78 40.08 1.94 37.26
C LEU A 78 39.86 2.08 35.75
N VAL A 79 39.12 1.15 35.14
CA VAL A 79 38.81 1.19 33.69
C VAL A 79 37.96 2.41 33.37
N LYS A 80 36.90 2.68 34.15
CA LYS A 80 36.03 3.86 33.98
C LYS A 80 36.81 5.17 34.05
N GLN A 81 37.65 5.34 35.07
CA GLN A 81 38.52 6.51 35.23
C GLN A 81 39.53 6.62 34.09
N SER A 82 40.11 5.51 33.65
CA SER A 82 41.09 5.51 32.56
C SER A 82 40.49 5.95 31.24
N LEU A 83 39.23 5.61 30.97
CA LEU A 83 38.51 6.04 29.77
C LEU A 83 38.16 7.53 29.82
N ILE A 84 37.67 8.03 30.96
CA ILE A 84 37.39 9.46 31.18
C ILE A 84 38.67 10.30 31.00
N GLU A 85 39.77 9.89 31.62
CA GLU A 85 41.07 10.55 31.46
C GLU A 85 41.58 10.46 30.02
N SER A 86 41.41 9.31 29.35
CA SER A 86 41.78 9.18 27.94
C SER A 86 40.97 10.13 27.05
N ILE A 87 39.69 10.35 27.31
CA ILE A 87 38.87 11.27 26.50
C ILE A 87 39.32 12.74 26.69
N THR A 88 39.71 13.12 27.90
CA THR A 88 40.03 14.52 28.26
C THR A 88 41.48 14.93 28.02
N MET A 89 42.42 13.99 28.07
CA MET A 89 43.85 14.28 27.96
C MET A 89 44.44 13.92 26.59
N GLU A 90 43.72 13.16 25.77
CA GLU A 90 44.23 12.67 24.48
C GLU A 90 44.16 13.74 23.39
N HIS A 91 45.23 13.89 22.62
CA HIS A 91 45.32 14.84 21.51
C HIS A 91 45.04 14.20 20.14
N SER A 92 45.04 12.86 20.06
CA SER A 92 44.73 12.12 18.84
C SER A 92 43.23 11.83 18.70
N PRO A 93 42.53 12.39 17.70
CA PRO A 93 41.10 12.12 17.50
C PRO A 93 40.75 10.63 17.33
N PRO A 94 41.52 9.81 16.56
CA PRO A 94 41.26 8.37 16.44
C PRO A 94 41.30 7.62 17.78
N VAL A 95 42.23 7.97 18.67
CA VAL A 95 42.33 7.36 20.01
C VAL A 95 41.14 7.78 20.86
N ARG A 96 40.76 9.07 20.82
CA ARG A 96 39.63 9.60 21.58
C ARG A 96 38.31 8.94 21.18
N ARG A 97 38.07 8.77 19.87
CA ARG A 97 36.90 8.07 19.33
C ARG A 97 36.91 6.59 19.73
N ALA A 98 38.06 5.91 19.64
CA ALA A 98 38.17 4.53 20.09
C ALA A 98 37.87 4.39 21.60
N SER A 99 38.32 5.34 22.43
CA SER A 99 37.97 5.39 23.87
C SER A 99 36.48 5.61 24.10
N ALA A 100 35.85 6.52 23.33
CA ALA A 100 34.41 6.75 23.37
C ALA A 100 33.62 5.46 23.05
N ASN A 101 34.02 4.71 22.02
CA ASN A 101 33.34 3.47 21.66
C ASN A 101 33.43 2.41 22.78
N VAL A 102 34.53 2.38 23.55
CA VAL A 102 34.63 1.51 24.74
C VAL A 102 33.67 1.98 25.84
N VAL A 103 33.57 3.30 26.06
CA VAL A 103 32.63 3.88 27.04
C VAL A 103 31.19 3.48 26.71
N SER A 104 30.77 3.62 25.44
CA SER A 104 29.41 3.25 25.00
C SER A 104 29.07 1.78 25.31
N ILE A 105 29.97 0.83 24.97
CA ILE A 105 29.76 -0.59 25.29
C ILE A 105 29.64 -0.86 26.79
N ILE A 106 30.48 -0.22 27.61
CA ILE A 106 30.42 -0.41 29.07
C ILE A 106 29.15 0.22 29.64
N ALA A 107 28.72 1.38 29.10
CA ALA A 107 27.54 2.10 29.56
C ALA A 107 26.28 1.24 29.47
N LYS A 108 26.12 0.44 28.40
CA LYS A 108 25.04 -0.56 28.22
C LYS A 108 24.75 -1.41 29.46
N TYR A 109 25.79 -1.79 30.20
CA TYR A 109 25.65 -2.64 31.40
C TYR A 109 25.78 -1.84 32.69
N ALA A 110 26.69 -0.87 32.73
CA ALA A 110 27.08 -0.19 33.95
C ALA A 110 26.09 0.91 34.36
N VAL A 111 25.41 1.57 33.42
CA VAL A 111 24.46 2.65 33.71
C VAL A 111 23.14 2.08 34.27
N PRO A 112 22.48 1.10 33.62
CA PRO A 112 21.24 0.51 34.16
C PRO A 112 21.43 -0.15 35.53
N ALA A 113 22.62 -0.71 35.79
CA ALA A 113 22.97 -1.31 37.07
C ALA A 113 23.35 -0.29 38.16
N GLY A 114 23.32 1.02 37.87
CA GLY A 114 23.72 2.08 38.80
C GLY A 114 25.21 2.07 39.16
N GLU A 115 26.05 1.37 38.39
CA GLU A 115 27.47 1.23 38.67
C GLU A 115 28.31 2.42 38.15
N TRP A 116 27.77 3.29 37.28
CA TRP A 116 28.50 4.43 36.70
C TRP A 116 27.73 5.76 36.74
N PRO A 117 27.43 6.30 37.93
CA PRO A 117 26.66 7.54 38.09
C PRO A 117 27.37 8.79 37.52
N ASP A 118 28.70 8.78 37.46
CA ASP A 118 29.50 9.95 37.05
C ASP A 118 29.56 10.17 35.53
N LEU A 119 29.12 9.19 34.72
CA LEU A 119 29.26 9.25 33.26
C LEU A 119 28.42 10.39 32.65
N LEU A 120 27.14 10.47 33.00
CA LEU A 120 26.26 11.52 32.50
C LEU A 120 26.72 12.93 32.89
N PRO A 121 27.01 13.22 34.18
CA PRO A 121 27.58 14.52 34.59
C PRO A 121 28.87 14.88 33.83
N PHE A 122 29.74 13.89 33.60
CA PHE A 122 30.97 14.08 32.84
C PHE A 122 30.70 14.50 31.38
N LEU A 123 29.72 13.89 30.72
CA LEU A 123 29.37 14.21 29.34
C LEU A 123 28.75 15.60 29.21
N PHE A 124 27.85 15.98 30.13
CA PHE A 124 27.32 17.33 30.21
C PHE A 124 28.40 18.39 30.45
N GLN A 125 29.45 18.04 31.19
CA GLN A 125 30.60 18.93 31.38
C GLN A 125 31.44 19.03 30.11
N CYS A 126 31.70 17.91 29.43
CA CYS A 126 32.49 17.86 28.20
C CYS A 126 31.80 18.62 27.05
N SER A 127 30.48 18.46 26.91
CA SER A 127 29.68 19.14 25.90
C SER A 127 29.65 20.67 26.05
N GLN A 128 30.00 21.18 27.24
CA GLN A 128 30.11 22.62 27.54
C GLN A 128 31.56 23.11 27.66
N SER A 129 32.54 22.27 27.30
CA SER A 129 33.96 22.61 27.40
C SER A 129 34.36 23.70 26.40
N ALA A 130 35.35 24.52 26.75
CA ALA A 130 35.95 25.49 25.83
C ALA A 130 36.70 24.80 24.65
N GLN A 131 37.12 23.54 24.83
CA GLN A 131 37.79 22.77 23.78
C GLN A 131 36.77 22.10 22.86
N GLU A 132 36.85 22.36 21.55
CA GLU A 132 35.90 21.80 20.57
C GLU A 132 35.91 20.26 20.55
N ASP A 133 37.09 19.64 20.65
CA ASP A 133 37.21 18.19 20.60
C ASP A 133 36.55 17.50 21.82
N HIS A 134 36.41 18.20 22.96
CA HIS A 134 35.66 17.68 24.11
C HIS A 134 34.15 17.75 23.87
N ARG A 135 33.69 18.81 23.19
CA ARG A 135 32.27 18.95 22.85
C ARG A 135 31.85 17.92 21.83
N GLU A 136 32.64 17.75 20.76
CA GLU A 136 32.39 16.78 19.70
C GLU A 136 32.32 15.34 20.23
N VAL A 137 33.31 14.88 21.01
CA VAL A 137 33.30 13.51 21.55
C VAL A 137 32.13 13.27 22.51
N ALA A 138 31.70 14.28 23.27
CA ALA A 138 30.55 14.15 24.16
C ALA A 138 29.26 13.91 23.37
N LEU A 139 29.08 14.61 22.25
CA LEU A 139 27.92 14.47 21.36
C LEU A 139 27.91 13.10 20.66
N ILE A 140 29.07 12.62 20.19
CA ILE A 140 29.21 11.26 19.64
C ILE A 140 28.84 10.21 20.69
N LEU A 141 29.25 10.41 21.94
CA LEU A 141 28.90 9.52 23.05
C LEU A 141 27.41 9.57 23.39
N PHE A 142 26.78 10.76 23.36
CA PHE A 142 25.34 10.85 23.54
C PHE A 142 24.61 10.06 22.44
N SER A 143 24.92 10.31 21.16
CA SER A 143 24.37 9.57 20.01
C SER A 143 24.48 8.06 20.18
N SER A 144 25.70 7.52 20.32
CA SER A 144 25.94 6.07 20.39
C SER A 144 25.35 5.40 21.64
N MET A 145 25.25 6.12 22.77
CA MET A 145 24.66 5.54 23.97
C MET A 145 23.14 5.55 23.93
N THR A 146 22.51 6.47 23.19
CA THR A 146 21.05 6.53 23.10
C THR A 146 20.49 5.21 22.55
N GLU A 147 21.16 4.63 21.55
CA GLU A 147 20.87 3.29 21.00
C GLU A 147 20.82 2.17 22.06
N THR A 148 21.56 2.30 23.16
CA THR A 148 21.75 1.21 24.13
C THR A 148 21.10 1.47 25.49
N ILE A 149 21.03 2.74 25.91
CA ILE A 149 20.55 3.17 27.23
C ILE A 149 19.62 4.39 27.14
N GLY A 150 18.97 4.63 26.01
CA GLY A 150 18.09 5.80 25.79
C GLY A 150 17.05 6.02 26.89
N ILE A 151 16.47 4.96 27.45
CA ILE A 151 15.52 5.03 28.58
C ILE A 151 16.15 5.74 29.80
N ALA A 152 17.45 5.53 30.06
CA ALA A 152 18.14 6.17 31.17
C ALA A 152 18.34 7.68 30.97
N PHE A 153 18.12 8.20 29.75
CA PHE A 153 18.21 9.62 29.42
C PHE A 153 16.87 10.36 29.58
N GLN A 154 15.73 9.67 29.69
CA GLN A 154 14.40 10.30 29.87
C GLN A 154 14.37 11.34 31.01
N PRO A 155 14.94 11.09 32.22
CA PRO A 155 14.92 12.10 33.29
C PRO A 155 15.72 13.37 32.97
N HIS A 156 16.60 13.32 31.98
CA HIS A 156 17.51 14.38 31.56
C HIS A 156 17.14 14.99 30.20
N PHE A 157 15.98 14.63 29.65
CA PHE A 157 15.60 14.99 28.29
C PHE A 157 15.62 16.50 28.04
N ALA A 158 15.08 17.30 28.98
CA ALA A 158 15.07 18.75 28.88
C ALA A 158 16.48 19.37 28.89
N ASP A 159 17.39 18.82 29.71
CA ASP A 159 18.79 19.28 29.77
C ASP A 159 19.54 18.92 28.49
N LEU A 160 19.32 17.71 27.96
CA LEU A 160 19.87 17.25 26.68
C LEU A 160 19.34 18.10 25.53
N GLN A 161 18.05 18.42 25.52
CA GLN A 161 17.45 19.24 24.50
C GLN A 161 18.10 20.63 24.43
N ALA A 162 18.20 21.31 25.57
CA ALA A 162 18.84 22.62 25.66
C ALA A 162 20.32 22.56 25.24
N LEU A 163 21.02 21.48 25.59
CA LEU A 163 22.41 21.25 25.21
C LEU A 163 22.56 21.07 23.68
N LEU A 164 21.77 20.18 23.08
CA LEU A 164 21.84 19.87 21.65
C LEU A 164 21.50 21.10 20.81
N LEU A 165 20.50 21.89 21.20
CA LEU A 165 20.16 23.16 20.54
C LEU A 165 21.36 24.12 20.55
N LYS A 166 22.02 24.26 21.70
CA LYS A 166 23.20 25.10 21.84
C LYS A 166 24.36 24.60 20.97
N CYS A 167 24.57 23.29 20.89
CA CYS A 167 25.65 22.69 20.09
C CYS A 167 25.37 22.76 18.58
N LEU A 168 24.12 22.67 18.14
CA LEU A 168 23.73 22.92 16.75
C LEU A 168 23.97 24.38 16.34
N GLN A 169 23.96 25.31 17.30
CA GLN A 169 24.23 26.73 17.12
C GLN A 169 25.67 27.11 17.50
N ASP A 170 26.60 26.16 17.57
CA ASP A 170 28.00 26.43 17.94
C ASP A 170 28.69 27.26 16.84
N ASP A 171 28.90 28.55 17.08
CA ASP A 171 29.54 29.47 16.12
C ASP A 171 31.04 29.22 15.92
N THR A 172 31.65 28.36 16.75
CA THR A 172 33.11 28.18 16.80
C THR A 172 33.60 26.93 16.09
N SER A 173 32.76 25.91 15.90
CA SER A 173 33.19 24.62 15.34
C SER A 173 32.10 23.92 14.52
N ASN A 174 32.38 23.69 13.23
CA ASN A 174 31.52 22.88 12.35
C ASN A 174 31.40 21.43 12.86
N ARG A 175 32.51 20.84 13.33
CA ARG A 175 32.55 19.46 13.83
C ARG A 175 31.57 19.23 14.98
N VAL A 176 31.43 20.23 15.86
CA VAL A 176 30.46 20.18 16.97
C VAL A 176 29.03 20.27 16.46
N ARG A 177 28.73 21.13 15.47
CA ARG A 177 27.39 21.21 14.87
C ARG A 177 26.98 19.90 14.19
N ILE A 178 27.91 19.27 13.47
CA ILE A 178 27.69 17.97 12.80
C ILE A 178 27.46 16.85 13.83
N ALA A 179 28.30 16.78 14.87
CA ALA A 179 28.11 15.81 15.94
C ALA A 179 26.78 16.02 16.70
N ALA A 180 26.33 17.27 16.84
CA ALA A 180 25.05 17.60 17.45
C ALA A 180 23.88 17.16 16.56
N LEU A 181 23.98 17.36 15.23
CA LEU A 181 22.99 16.90 14.27
C LEU A 181 22.79 15.38 14.35
N LYS A 182 23.89 14.61 14.31
CA LYS A 182 23.86 13.14 14.48
C LYS A 182 23.22 12.72 15.81
N ALA A 183 23.59 13.39 16.89
CA ALA A 183 23.00 13.11 18.20
C ALA A 183 21.50 13.38 18.23
N VAL A 184 21.01 14.46 17.60
CA VAL A 184 19.58 14.76 17.53
C VAL A 184 18.80 13.63 16.85
N GLY A 185 19.29 13.10 15.72
CA GLY A 185 18.66 11.94 15.06
C GLY A 185 18.57 10.73 15.98
N SER A 186 19.68 10.32 16.59
CA SER A 186 19.68 9.19 17.53
C SER A 186 18.75 9.38 18.73
N PHE A 187 18.44 10.61 19.14
CA PHE A 187 17.51 10.87 20.24
C PHE A 187 16.04 10.75 19.83
N LEU A 188 15.72 11.02 18.57
CA LEU A 188 14.35 10.98 18.08
C LEU A 188 13.78 9.56 18.11
N GLU A 189 14.59 8.57 17.70
CA GLU A 189 14.26 7.14 17.76
C GLU A 189 13.82 6.64 19.16
N PHE A 190 14.18 7.35 20.23
CA PHE A 190 13.93 6.95 21.62
C PHE A 190 12.87 7.81 22.33
N THR A 191 12.21 8.70 21.59
CA THR A 191 11.08 9.48 22.12
C THR A 191 9.75 8.91 21.68
N ASN A 192 9.01 8.34 22.64
CA ASN A 192 7.71 7.72 22.41
C ASN A 192 6.54 8.54 22.99
N ASP A 193 6.82 9.63 23.69
CA ASP A 193 5.81 10.49 24.31
C ASP A 193 5.56 11.71 23.42
N GLY A 194 4.31 11.90 22.97
CA GLY A 194 3.92 13.02 22.10
C GLY A 194 4.33 14.39 22.63
N ASP A 195 4.31 14.63 23.96
CA ASP A 195 4.72 15.91 24.55
C ASP A 195 6.24 16.14 24.50
N GLU A 196 7.03 15.06 24.55
CA GLU A 196 8.48 15.11 24.39
C GLU A 196 8.87 15.31 22.93
N VAL A 197 8.17 14.61 22.03
CA VAL A 197 8.45 14.69 20.60
C VAL A 197 8.05 16.07 20.05
N VAL A 198 6.95 16.69 20.51
CA VAL A 198 6.56 18.07 20.12
C VAL A 198 7.68 19.10 20.42
N LYS A 199 8.49 18.88 21.45
CA LYS A 199 9.62 19.75 21.76
C LYS A 199 10.73 19.68 20.71
N PHE A 200 10.82 18.61 19.91
CA PHE A 200 11.80 18.50 18.83
C PHE A 200 11.59 19.52 17.72
N ARG A 201 10.38 20.07 17.57
CA ARG A 201 10.10 21.15 16.62
C ARG A 201 11.08 22.33 16.76
N GLN A 202 11.60 22.56 17.97
CA GLN A 202 12.58 23.62 18.24
C GLN A 202 13.93 23.40 17.56
N PHE A 203 14.28 22.15 17.22
CA PHE A 203 15.52 21.83 16.52
C PHE A 203 15.46 22.15 15.03
N ILE A 204 14.28 22.06 14.41
CA ILE A 204 14.10 22.15 12.95
C ILE A 204 14.80 23.37 12.35
N PRO A 205 14.65 24.62 12.87
CA PRO A 205 15.36 25.77 12.32
C PRO A 205 16.88 25.64 12.37
N SER A 206 17.42 25.03 13.43
CA SER A 206 18.86 24.83 13.60
C SER A 206 19.38 23.69 12.70
N ILE A 207 18.62 22.60 12.56
CA ILE A 207 18.91 21.50 11.62
C ILE A 207 19.00 22.05 10.19
N LEU A 208 17.98 22.81 9.75
CA LEU A 208 17.97 23.42 8.42
C LEU A 208 19.15 24.37 8.19
N ASN A 209 19.57 25.12 9.21
CA ASN A 209 20.74 26.00 9.10
C ASN A 209 22.05 25.20 8.95
N VAL A 210 22.24 24.14 9.74
CA VAL A 210 23.42 23.26 9.65
C VAL A 210 23.45 22.58 8.28
N ALA A 211 22.32 22.02 7.82
CA ALA A 211 22.23 21.37 6.52
C ALA A 211 22.60 22.31 5.37
N ARG A 212 22.06 23.54 5.34
CA ARG A 212 22.44 24.55 4.32
C ARG A 212 23.93 24.88 4.33
N GLN A 213 24.54 24.97 5.52
CA GLN A 213 25.98 25.24 5.64
C GLN A 213 26.82 24.07 5.12
N CYS A 214 26.44 22.82 5.44
CA CYS A 214 27.08 21.61 4.94
C CYS A 214 27.02 21.54 3.41
N LEU A 215 25.83 21.75 2.81
CA LEU A 215 25.67 21.80 1.36
C LEU A 215 26.55 22.89 0.72
N SER A 216 26.59 24.09 1.31
CA SER A 216 27.44 25.17 0.79
C SER A 216 28.94 24.91 0.90
N SER A 217 29.32 23.95 1.76
CA SER A 217 30.72 23.54 1.99
C SER A 217 31.10 22.27 1.22
N GLY A 218 30.16 21.66 0.49
CA GLY A 218 30.35 20.40 -0.23
C GLY A 218 30.31 19.16 0.68
N GLU A 219 29.82 19.28 1.92
CA GLU A 219 29.64 18.16 2.86
C GLU A 219 28.23 17.56 2.69
N GLU A 220 27.93 17.02 1.50
CA GLU A 220 26.59 16.54 1.13
C GLU A 220 26.10 15.37 1.99
N ASP A 221 26.95 14.38 2.27
CA ASP A 221 26.64 13.24 3.16
C ASP A 221 26.13 13.66 4.54
N VAL A 222 26.62 14.80 5.04
CA VAL A 222 26.21 15.33 6.34
C VAL A 222 24.86 16.02 6.27
N ALA A 223 24.54 16.64 5.13
CA ALA A 223 23.24 17.25 4.90
C ALA A 223 22.13 16.19 4.76
N ILE A 224 22.44 15.00 4.24
CA ILE A 224 21.50 13.87 4.14
C ILE A 224 20.95 13.47 5.51
N ILE A 225 21.77 13.57 6.58
CA ILE A 225 21.33 13.29 7.95
C ILE A 225 20.16 14.20 8.37
N ALA A 226 20.10 15.44 7.86
CA ALA A 226 18.96 16.30 8.14
C ALA A 226 17.67 15.78 7.50
N PHE A 227 17.75 15.18 6.31
CA PHE A 227 16.61 14.53 5.66
C PHE A 227 16.20 13.26 6.43
N GLU A 228 17.14 12.41 6.86
CA GLU A 228 16.82 11.24 7.72
C GLU A 228 16.06 11.66 9.00
N ILE A 229 16.45 12.76 9.64
CA ILE A 229 15.72 13.27 10.80
C ILE A 229 14.33 13.78 10.43
N PHE A 230 14.17 14.44 9.27
CA PHE A 230 12.86 14.89 8.82
C PHE A 230 11.95 13.72 8.48
N ASP A 231 12.48 12.66 7.88
CA ASP A 231 11.78 11.41 7.57
C ASP A 231 11.13 10.84 8.84
N GLU A 232 11.93 10.57 9.87
CA GLU A 232 11.43 10.09 11.18
C GLU A 232 10.38 11.03 11.82
N LEU A 233 10.56 12.35 11.70
CA LEU A 233 9.59 13.34 12.22
C LEU A 233 8.29 13.36 11.41
N ILE A 234 8.34 13.06 10.12
CA ILE A 234 7.18 13.03 9.23
C ILE A 234 6.39 11.73 9.45
N GLU A 235 7.06 10.59 9.60
CA GLU A 235 6.41 9.30 9.85
C GLU A 235 5.81 9.19 11.26
N SER A 236 6.32 9.95 12.23
CA SER A 236 5.81 9.91 13.59
C SER A 236 4.32 10.28 13.67
N PRO A 237 3.49 9.50 14.41
CA PRO A 237 2.05 9.70 14.58
C PRO A 237 1.69 10.91 15.49
N ALA A 238 2.64 11.80 15.73
CA ALA A 238 2.46 12.98 16.58
C ALA A 238 2.45 14.27 15.72
N PRO A 239 1.77 15.34 16.15
CA PRO A 239 1.64 16.58 15.39
C PRO A 239 2.90 17.46 15.53
N LEU A 240 4.01 17.02 14.95
CA LEU A 240 5.35 17.54 15.27
C LEU A 240 5.79 18.77 14.48
N LEU A 241 5.35 18.89 13.23
CA LEU A 241 5.97 19.84 12.31
C LEU A 241 5.37 21.24 12.41
N GLY A 242 4.04 21.36 12.57
CA GLY A 242 3.32 22.64 12.55
C GLY A 242 3.78 23.57 11.42
N ASP A 243 4.05 24.85 11.72
CA ASP A 243 4.51 25.81 10.70
C ASP A 243 5.90 25.49 10.12
N SER A 244 6.68 24.59 10.75
CA SER A 244 8.01 24.22 10.27
C SER A 244 7.94 23.48 8.92
N VAL A 245 6.79 22.89 8.57
CA VAL A 245 6.54 22.28 7.25
C VAL A 245 6.89 23.24 6.12
N LYS A 246 6.57 24.54 6.27
CA LYS A 246 6.91 25.56 5.25
C LYS A 246 8.42 25.63 4.98
N SER A 247 9.21 25.62 6.04
CA SER A 247 10.66 25.73 5.95
C SER A 247 11.32 24.44 5.45
N ILE A 248 10.75 23.28 5.80
CA ILE A 248 11.19 21.97 5.31
C ILE A 248 10.89 21.85 3.82
N VAL A 249 9.66 22.15 3.38
CA VAL A 249 9.30 22.16 1.95
C VAL A 249 10.19 23.13 1.19
N GLN A 250 10.35 24.36 1.67
CA GLN A 250 11.20 25.34 1.00
C GLN A 250 12.65 24.85 0.86
N PHE A 251 13.24 24.30 1.92
CA PHE A 251 14.60 23.76 1.87
C PHE A 251 14.71 22.58 0.91
N SER A 252 13.73 21.67 0.92
CA SER A 252 13.72 20.50 0.04
C SER A 252 13.60 20.90 -1.43
N LEU A 253 12.75 21.88 -1.75
CA LEU A 253 12.63 22.46 -3.09
C LEU A 253 13.91 23.18 -3.54
N GLU A 254 14.60 23.89 -2.63
CA GLU A 254 15.91 24.51 -2.88
C GLU A 254 16.97 23.45 -3.26
N VAL A 255 16.98 22.31 -2.57
CA VAL A 255 17.94 21.23 -2.78
C VAL A 255 17.64 20.43 -4.05
N CYS A 256 16.40 19.98 -4.25
CA CYS A 256 16.05 19.13 -5.39
C CYS A 256 16.23 19.86 -6.74
N SER A 257 16.04 21.18 -6.77
CA SER A 257 16.21 22.02 -7.96
C SER A 257 17.68 22.35 -8.29
N SER A 258 18.62 22.02 -7.40
CA SER A 258 20.02 22.40 -7.54
C SER A 258 20.79 21.40 -8.41
N GLN A 259 21.09 21.81 -9.65
CA GLN A 259 21.89 21.04 -10.62
C GLN A 259 23.38 20.91 -10.24
N ASN A 260 23.81 21.49 -9.11
CA ASN A 260 25.19 21.42 -8.62
C ASN A 260 25.40 20.36 -7.52
N LEU A 261 24.33 19.71 -7.06
CA LEU A 261 24.38 18.70 -6.00
C LEU A 261 24.31 17.29 -6.60
N GLU A 262 24.77 16.31 -5.85
CA GLU A 262 24.72 14.90 -6.25
C GLU A 262 23.27 14.39 -6.36
N SER A 263 23.04 13.45 -7.29
CA SER A 263 21.69 12.89 -7.53
C SER A 263 21.09 12.28 -6.26
N ASN A 264 21.90 11.62 -5.42
CA ASN A 264 21.45 11.08 -4.14
C ASN A 264 20.92 12.19 -3.20
N THR A 265 21.68 13.28 -3.03
CA THR A 265 21.27 14.43 -2.20
C THR A 265 19.97 15.05 -2.69
N ARG A 266 19.82 15.20 -4.01
CA ARG A 266 18.59 15.72 -4.64
C ARG A 266 17.43 14.76 -4.42
N HIS A 267 17.64 13.46 -4.59
CA HIS A 267 16.65 12.42 -4.40
C HIS A 267 16.12 12.40 -2.96
N GLN A 268 17.00 12.48 -1.95
CA GLN A 268 16.60 12.58 -0.54
C GLN A 268 15.68 13.78 -0.27
N ALA A 269 15.94 14.92 -0.91
CA ALA A 269 15.07 16.09 -0.80
C ALA A 269 13.69 15.88 -1.46
N ILE A 270 13.64 15.17 -2.60
CA ILE A 270 12.37 14.82 -3.26
C ILE A 270 11.56 13.87 -2.37
N GLN A 271 12.21 12.86 -1.77
CA GLN A 271 11.55 11.91 -0.87
C GLN A 271 10.91 12.57 0.34
N ILE A 272 11.54 13.57 0.95
CA ILE A 272 10.92 14.35 2.03
C ILE A 272 9.64 15.07 1.59
N ILE A 273 9.57 15.53 0.34
CA ILE A 273 8.33 16.11 -0.19
C ILE A 273 7.27 15.02 -0.38
N SER A 274 7.67 13.83 -0.86
CA SER A 274 6.78 12.66 -0.98
C SER A 274 6.19 12.29 0.37
N TRP A 275 7.02 12.13 1.41
CA TRP A 275 6.56 11.81 2.76
C TRP A 275 5.66 12.87 3.38
N LEU A 276 5.94 14.16 3.13
CA LEU A 276 5.02 15.23 3.54
C LEU A 276 3.69 15.15 2.80
N ALA A 277 3.68 14.75 1.53
CA ALA A 277 2.47 14.55 0.74
C ALA A 277 1.69 13.29 1.17
N LYS A 278 2.37 12.24 1.65
CA LYS A 278 1.74 11.02 2.15
C LYS A 278 1.19 11.19 3.57
N TYR A 279 2.03 11.61 4.51
CA TYR A 279 1.69 11.58 5.93
C TYR A 279 1.21 12.91 6.50
N LYS A 280 1.52 14.05 5.85
CA LYS A 280 1.23 15.40 6.37
C LYS A 280 0.55 16.31 5.32
N TYR A 281 -0.24 15.73 4.41
CA TYR A 281 -0.91 16.47 3.33
C TYR A 281 -1.84 17.58 3.83
N SER A 282 -2.50 17.37 4.97
CA SER A 282 -3.34 18.37 5.64
C SER A 282 -2.58 19.67 5.93
N SER A 283 -1.32 19.55 6.37
CA SER A 283 -0.42 20.68 6.56
C SER A 283 -0.02 21.35 5.24
N LEU A 284 0.26 20.59 4.18
CA LEU A 284 0.55 21.14 2.86
C LEU A 284 -0.61 21.97 2.33
N LYS A 285 -1.84 21.48 2.51
CA LYS A 285 -3.08 22.18 2.16
C LYS A 285 -3.28 23.44 2.98
N LYS A 286 -3.24 23.34 4.31
CA LYS A 286 -3.38 24.45 5.27
C LYS A 286 -2.44 25.60 4.96
N TYR A 287 -1.20 25.28 4.61
CA TYR A 287 -0.16 26.27 4.30
C TYR A 287 -0.04 26.61 2.82
N LYS A 288 -0.91 26.09 1.96
CA LYS A 288 -0.96 26.33 0.50
C LYS A 288 0.36 26.03 -0.20
N LEU A 289 0.99 24.92 0.18
CA LEU A 289 2.29 24.48 -0.32
C LEU A 289 2.20 23.59 -1.57
N ALA A 290 1.02 23.08 -1.93
CA ALA A 290 0.84 22.25 -3.11
C ALA A 290 1.29 22.94 -4.41
N ILE A 291 0.86 24.19 -4.64
CA ILE A 291 1.24 24.95 -5.85
C ILE A 291 2.76 25.18 -5.92
N PRO A 292 3.44 25.70 -4.88
CA PRO A 292 4.90 25.83 -4.87
C PRO A 292 5.65 24.52 -5.18
N ILE A 293 5.16 23.39 -4.65
CA ILE A 293 5.77 22.08 -4.90
C ILE A 293 5.61 21.72 -6.38
N LEU A 294 4.40 21.79 -6.93
CA LEU A 294 4.11 21.43 -8.32
C LEU A 294 4.82 22.32 -9.34
N GLN A 295 5.05 23.60 -8.99
CA GLN A 295 5.85 24.52 -9.81
C GLN A 295 7.31 24.08 -10.01
N VAL A 296 7.82 23.21 -9.12
CA VAL A 296 9.15 22.61 -9.22
C VAL A 296 9.05 21.19 -9.79
N MET A 297 8.16 20.35 -9.25
CA MET A 297 8.05 18.94 -9.65
C MET A 297 7.64 18.76 -11.11
N CYS A 298 6.67 19.52 -11.63
CA CYS A 298 6.21 19.37 -13.01
C CYS A 298 7.33 19.68 -14.04
N PRO A 299 8.10 20.77 -13.92
CA PRO A 299 9.29 20.97 -14.76
C PRO A 299 10.39 19.93 -14.59
N MET A 300 10.54 19.33 -13.39
CA MET A 300 11.55 18.29 -13.14
C MET A 300 11.31 17.02 -13.96
N LEU A 301 10.05 16.72 -14.33
CA LEU A 301 9.72 15.66 -15.29
C LEU A 301 10.40 15.84 -16.67
N ALA A 302 10.87 17.05 -16.99
CA ALA A 302 11.58 17.35 -18.24
C ALA A 302 13.11 17.34 -18.08
N GLU A 303 13.64 16.99 -16.91
CA GLU A 303 15.08 16.77 -16.72
C GLU A 303 15.47 15.42 -17.33
N SER A 304 16.60 15.35 -18.04
CA SER A 304 17.07 14.07 -18.57
C SER A 304 17.94 13.36 -17.57
N THR A 305 17.66 12.08 -17.36
CA THR A 305 18.68 11.09 -17.04
C THR A 305 19.44 10.73 -18.31
N ASP A 306 20.77 10.85 -18.29
CA ASP A 306 21.59 10.29 -19.36
C ASP A 306 21.53 8.76 -19.23
N ALA A 307 21.38 8.05 -20.35
CA ALA A 307 21.31 6.58 -20.39
C ALA A 307 22.62 5.99 -19.80
N GLY A 308 22.58 5.63 -18.51
CA GLY A 308 23.74 5.20 -17.72
C GLY A 308 23.74 5.63 -16.26
N GLU A 309 22.85 6.54 -15.84
CA GLU A 309 22.60 6.83 -14.42
C GLU A 309 21.76 5.71 -13.76
N ASP A 310 21.92 5.55 -12.44
CA ASP A 310 21.13 4.62 -11.64
C ASP A 310 19.65 5.02 -11.73
N ASP A 311 18.85 4.15 -12.32
CA ASP A 311 17.44 4.40 -12.67
C ASP A 311 16.60 4.72 -11.41
N ASP A 312 17.06 4.24 -10.25
CA ASP A 312 16.45 4.44 -8.94
C ASP A 312 16.66 5.86 -8.39
N LEU A 313 17.66 6.60 -8.89
CA LEU A 313 17.98 7.98 -8.46
C LEU A 313 17.52 9.05 -9.47
N ALA A 314 16.77 8.65 -10.48
CA ALA A 314 16.28 9.50 -11.56
C ALA A 314 15.35 10.63 -11.04
N PRO A 315 15.73 11.92 -11.19
CA PRO A 315 14.94 13.03 -10.65
C PRO A 315 13.55 13.18 -11.25
N ASP A 316 13.37 12.82 -12.52
CA ASP A 316 12.10 12.83 -13.24
C ASP A 316 11.14 11.77 -12.68
N ARG A 317 11.63 10.56 -12.40
CA ARG A 317 10.82 9.49 -11.79
C ARG A 317 10.42 9.81 -10.36
N ALA A 318 11.37 10.28 -9.55
CA ALA A 318 11.09 10.70 -8.19
C ALA A 318 10.10 11.90 -8.15
N ALA A 319 10.18 12.83 -9.11
CA ALA A 319 9.20 13.90 -9.24
C ALA A 319 7.81 13.39 -9.64
N ALA A 320 7.73 12.37 -10.51
CA ALA A 320 6.47 11.72 -10.86
C ALA A 320 5.82 11.06 -9.62
N GLU A 321 6.60 10.33 -8.82
CA GLU A 321 6.14 9.71 -7.56
C GLU A 321 5.58 10.75 -6.56
N VAL A 322 6.24 11.91 -6.43
CA VAL A 322 5.71 13.02 -5.61
C VAL A 322 4.40 13.55 -6.16
N ILE A 323 4.30 13.75 -7.48
CA ILE A 323 3.07 14.24 -8.12
C ILE A 323 1.93 13.25 -7.92
N ASP A 324 2.20 11.95 -8.04
CA ASP A 324 1.25 10.87 -7.81
C ASP A 324 0.76 10.83 -6.36
N THR A 325 1.70 10.77 -5.41
CA THR A 325 1.40 10.79 -3.98
C THR A 325 0.59 12.04 -3.59
N MET A 326 0.93 13.20 -4.17
CA MET A 326 0.14 14.40 -3.99
C MET A 326 -1.25 14.30 -4.62
N ALA A 327 -1.40 13.70 -5.81
CA ALA A 327 -2.69 13.52 -6.46
C ALA A 327 -3.62 12.66 -5.58
N LEU A 328 -3.12 11.54 -5.06
CA LEU A 328 -3.87 10.62 -4.18
C LEU A 328 -4.37 11.31 -2.88
N ASN A 329 -3.66 12.31 -2.37
CA ASN A 329 -3.97 12.95 -1.08
C ASN A 329 -4.52 14.39 -1.19
N LEU A 330 -4.32 15.06 -2.34
CA LEU A 330 -4.59 16.49 -2.55
C LEU A 330 -5.16 16.78 -3.95
N ALA A 331 -5.97 15.87 -4.50
CA ALA A 331 -6.52 15.91 -5.86
C ALA A 331 -6.99 17.32 -6.30
N LYS A 332 -7.85 17.97 -5.49
CA LYS A 332 -8.40 19.31 -5.76
C LYS A 332 -7.34 20.41 -5.87
N GLN A 333 -6.23 20.28 -5.16
CA GLN A 333 -5.11 21.25 -5.21
C GLN A 333 -4.08 20.91 -6.29
N VAL A 334 -4.02 19.65 -6.71
CA VAL A 334 -3.03 19.14 -7.69
C VAL A 334 -3.52 19.25 -9.12
N PHE A 335 -4.76 18.84 -9.39
CA PHE A 335 -5.26 18.75 -10.76
C PHE A 335 -5.22 20.10 -11.52
N PRO A 336 -5.68 21.24 -10.96
CA PRO A 336 -5.68 22.49 -11.74
C PRO A 336 -4.27 22.97 -12.14
N PRO A 337 -3.26 23.02 -11.24
CA PRO A 337 -1.89 23.35 -11.63
C PRO A 337 -1.27 22.37 -12.63
N VAL A 338 -1.49 21.06 -12.47
CA VAL A 338 -0.96 20.03 -13.39
C VAL A 338 -1.60 20.17 -14.77
N PHE A 339 -2.92 20.37 -14.83
CA PHE A 339 -3.63 20.58 -16.09
C PHE A 339 -3.21 21.87 -16.79
N GLU A 340 -2.97 22.95 -16.04
CA GLU A 340 -2.39 24.20 -16.58
C GLU A 340 -0.99 23.96 -17.16
N PHE A 341 -0.11 23.28 -16.41
CA PHE A 341 1.21 22.90 -16.88
C PHE A 341 1.14 22.06 -18.16
N ALA A 342 0.29 21.03 -18.19
CA ALA A 342 0.14 20.17 -19.34
C ALA A 342 -0.37 20.93 -20.58
N SER A 343 -1.36 21.80 -20.39
CA SER A 343 -1.93 22.65 -21.45
C SER A 343 -0.90 23.59 -22.07
N LEU A 344 0.01 24.16 -21.27
CA LEU A 344 1.07 25.04 -21.76
C LEU A 344 2.25 24.26 -22.36
N SER A 345 2.70 23.22 -21.66
CA SER A 345 3.92 22.46 -22.01
C SER A 345 3.73 21.57 -23.23
N SER A 346 2.51 21.12 -23.52
CA SER A 346 2.19 20.35 -24.75
C SER A 346 2.49 21.11 -26.04
N GLN A 347 2.54 22.44 -26.00
CA GLN A 347 2.88 23.31 -27.14
C GLN A 347 4.35 23.78 -27.13
N SER A 348 5.17 23.26 -26.20
CA SER A 348 6.56 23.66 -26.06
C SER A 348 7.41 23.27 -27.26
N ALA A 349 8.34 24.15 -27.65
CA ALA A 349 9.35 23.82 -28.64
C ALA A 349 10.33 22.73 -28.14
N ASN A 350 10.51 22.61 -26.82
CA ASN A 350 11.35 21.59 -26.22
C ASN A 350 10.54 20.28 -26.07
N PRO A 351 10.93 19.17 -26.73
CA PRO A 351 10.21 17.91 -26.64
C PRO A 351 10.13 17.33 -25.23
N LYS A 352 11.11 17.59 -24.36
CA LYS A 352 11.07 17.12 -22.96
C LYS A 352 9.90 17.71 -22.18
N PHE A 353 9.55 18.96 -22.46
CA PHE A 353 8.36 19.57 -21.85
C PHE A 353 7.06 19.02 -22.44
N ARG A 354 7.05 18.65 -23.72
CA ARG A 354 5.89 17.97 -24.33
C ARG A 354 5.69 16.57 -23.76
N GLU A 355 6.77 15.83 -23.55
CA GLU A 355 6.75 14.55 -22.84
C GLU A 355 6.25 14.72 -21.40
N ALA A 356 6.89 15.58 -20.61
CA ALA A 356 6.47 15.90 -19.24
C ALA A 356 4.99 16.30 -19.15
N SER A 357 4.45 17.00 -20.16
CA SER A 357 3.05 17.42 -20.19
C SER A 357 2.08 16.23 -20.18
N VAL A 358 2.39 15.17 -20.94
CA VAL A 358 1.52 13.99 -21.02
C VAL A 358 1.83 12.98 -19.92
N THR A 359 3.10 12.85 -19.51
CA THR A 359 3.48 12.06 -18.33
C THR A 359 2.74 12.57 -17.09
N ALA A 360 2.74 13.88 -16.84
CA ALA A 360 2.05 14.45 -15.69
C ALA A 360 0.54 14.16 -15.68
N LEU A 361 -0.11 14.15 -16.85
CA LEU A 361 -1.53 13.79 -16.95
C LEU A 361 -1.77 12.30 -16.67
N GLY A 362 -0.91 11.42 -17.18
CA GLY A 362 -0.98 9.98 -16.88
C GLY A 362 -0.80 9.69 -15.39
N VAL A 363 0.23 10.30 -14.78
CA VAL A 363 0.56 10.13 -13.37
C VAL A 363 -0.58 10.55 -12.44
N VAL A 364 -1.24 11.68 -12.68
CA VAL A 364 -2.32 12.14 -11.78
C VAL A 364 -3.65 11.45 -11.99
N SER A 365 -3.77 10.48 -12.92
CA SER A 365 -5.06 9.93 -13.34
C SER A 365 -5.78 9.15 -12.26
N GLU A 366 -5.06 8.38 -11.45
CA GLU A 366 -5.62 7.67 -10.29
C GLU A 366 -6.12 8.67 -9.23
N GLY A 367 -5.20 9.46 -8.67
CA GLY A 367 -5.55 10.38 -7.58
C GLY A 367 -6.50 11.53 -7.96
N CYS A 368 -6.58 11.91 -9.25
CA CYS A 368 -7.45 13.00 -9.71
C CYS A 368 -8.63 12.51 -10.59
N LEU A 369 -9.00 11.22 -10.51
CA LEU A 369 -9.95 10.59 -11.45
C LEU A 369 -11.25 11.38 -11.62
N GLU A 370 -11.91 11.78 -10.53
CA GLU A 370 -13.19 12.50 -10.57
C GLU A 370 -13.09 13.84 -11.31
N LEU A 371 -12.03 14.60 -11.04
CA LEU A 371 -11.78 15.90 -11.67
C LEU A 371 -11.37 15.76 -13.14
N MET A 372 -10.68 14.66 -13.47
CA MET A 372 -10.26 14.35 -14.83
C MET A 372 -11.41 13.89 -15.69
N LYS A 373 -12.33 13.05 -15.17
CA LYS A 373 -13.56 12.63 -15.85
C LYS A 373 -14.39 13.85 -16.29
N ASP A 374 -14.52 14.86 -15.44
CA ASP A 374 -15.18 16.15 -15.74
C ASP A 374 -14.50 16.96 -16.87
N LYS A 375 -13.23 16.67 -17.18
CA LYS A 375 -12.39 17.38 -18.17
C LYS A 375 -11.80 16.45 -19.23
N LEU A 376 -12.38 15.27 -19.40
CA LEU A 376 -11.77 14.19 -20.17
C LEU A 376 -11.54 14.57 -21.64
N GLU A 377 -12.50 15.22 -22.29
CA GLU A 377 -12.38 15.64 -23.70
C GLU A 377 -11.15 16.55 -23.96
N PRO A 378 -10.95 17.69 -23.24
CA PRO A 378 -9.72 18.48 -23.34
C PRO A 378 -8.44 17.70 -23.07
N ILE A 379 -8.45 16.80 -22.09
CA ILE A 379 -7.28 15.99 -21.71
C ILE A 379 -6.92 15.03 -22.86
N LEU A 380 -7.91 14.32 -23.39
CA LEU A 380 -7.74 13.43 -24.54
C LEU A 380 -7.25 14.18 -25.78
N HIS A 381 -7.67 15.43 -25.98
CA HIS A 381 -7.14 16.24 -27.09
C HIS A 381 -5.62 16.43 -27.01
N ILE A 382 -5.07 16.65 -25.81
CA ILE A 382 -3.63 16.79 -25.59
C ILE A 382 -2.93 15.45 -25.84
N VAL A 383 -3.40 14.37 -25.22
CA VAL A 383 -2.75 13.05 -25.26
C VAL A 383 -2.81 12.41 -26.65
N LEU A 384 -3.97 12.44 -27.31
CA LEU A 384 -4.11 11.93 -28.68
C LEU A 384 -3.32 12.76 -29.71
N GLY A 385 -3.10 14.05 -29.43
CA GLY A 385 -2.20 14.89 -30.21
C GLY A 385 -0.74 14.45 -30.07
N ALA A 386 -0.30 14.17 -28.85
CA ALA A 386 1.06 13.74 -28.52
C ALA A 386 1.43 12.36 -29.11
N LEU A 387 0.45 11.46 -29.31
CA LEU A 387 0.67 10.20 -30.06
C LEU A 387 1.17 10.41 -31.51
N ARG A 388 1.01 11.62 -32.06
CA ARG A 388 1.45 11.97 -33.42
C ARG A 388 2.69 12.86 -33.43
N ASP A 389 3.35 13.04 -32.28
CA ASP A 389 4.53 13.89 -32.15
C ASP A 389 5.72 13.33 -32.97
N PRO A 390 6.56 14.19 -33.57
CA PRO A 390 7.78 13.74 -34.25
C PRO A 390 8.75 12.97 -33.34
N GLU A 391 8.81 13.28 -32.05
CA GLU A 391 9.76 12.66 -31.12
C GLU A 391 9.18 11.41 -30.45
N GLN A 392 9.96 10.32 -30.45
CA GLN A 392 9.50 9.02 -29.94
C GLN A 392 9.16 9.04 -28.44
N MET A 393 9.93 9.79 -27.64
CA MET A 393 9.73 9.94 -26.19
C MET A 393 8.34 10.50 -25.86
N VAL A 394 7.89 11.50 -26.63
CA VAL A 394 6.57 12.12 -26.48
C VAL A 394 5.45 11.15 -26.86
N ARG A 395 5.63 10.38 -27.95
CA ARG A 395 4.66 9.35 -28.35
C ARG A 395 4.58 8.20 -27.34
N GLY A 396 5.72 7.82 -26.75
CA GLY A 396 5.81 6.82 -25.69
C GLY A 396 5.06 7.27 -24.44
N ALA A 397 5.32 8.47 -23.94
CA ALA A 397 4.63 9.03 -22.78
C ALA A 397 3.12 9.22 -23.01
N ALA A 398 2.69 9.55 -24.24
CA ALA A 398 1.28 9.59 -24.59
C ALA A 398 0.62 8.19 -24.56
N SER A 399 1.35 7.14 -24.95
CA SER A 399 0.87 5.76 -24.87
C SER A 399 0.74 5.33 -23.41
N PHE A 400 1.75 5.61 -22.58
CA PHE A 400 1.68 5.40 -21.12
C PHE A 400 0.46 6.10 -20.50
N ALA A 401 0.25 7.38 -20.78
CA ALA A 401 -0.89 8.12 -20.23
C ALA A 401 -2.25 7.53 -20.64
N LEU A 402 -2.38 7.00 -21.88
CA LEU A 402 -3.61 6.31 -22.28
C LEU A 402 -3.84 4.99 -21.54
N GLY A 403 -2.78 4.25 -21.20
CA GLY A 403 -2.89 3.06 -20.35
C GLY A 403 -3.40 3.42 -18.96
N GLN A 404 -2.78 4.42 -18.32
CA GLN A 404 -3.27 4.91 -17.02
C GLN A 404 -4.72 5.42 -17.09
N PHE A 405 -5.12 6.09 -18.19
CA PHE A 405 -6.52 6.53 -18.35
C PHE A 405 -7.48 5.35 -18.48
N ALA A 406 -7.05 4.28 -19.16
CA ALA A 406 -7.84 3.07 -19.28
C ALA A 406 -7.96 2.33 -17.94
N GLU A 407 -6.97 2.39 -17.06
CA GLU A 407 -7.05 1.76 -15.73
C GLU A 407 -7.93 2.58 -14.77
N HIS A 408 -7.77 3.90 -14.72
CA HIS A 408 -8.32 4.71 -13.62
C HIS A 408 -9.53 5.58 -13.99
N LEU A 409 -9.73 5.93 -15.26
CA LEU A 409 -10.82 6.83 -15.67
C LEU A 409 -12.06 6.07 -16.15
N GLN A 410 -12.25 4.85 -15.65
CA GLN A 410 -13.41 4.01 -15.91
C GLN A 410 -14.64 4.46 -15.13
N PRO A 411 -15.87 4.33 -15.68
CA PRO A 411 -16.19 3.86 -17.04
C PRO A 411 -16.16 4.97 -18.11
N GLU A 412 -15.89 6.24 -17.75
CA GLU A 412 -16.02 7.39 -18.65
C GLU A 412 -15.10 7.31 -19.86
N ILE A 413 -13.87 6.83 -19.69
CA ILE A 413 -12.91 6.64 -20.78
C ILE A 413 -13.43 5.71 -21.87
N MET A 414 -14.20 4.70 -21.49
CA MET A 414 -14.78 3.74 -22.42
C MET A 414 -15.79 4.39 -23.35
N SER A 415 -16.48 5.45 -22.94
CA SER A 415 -17.36 6.22 -23.85
C SER A 415 -16.62 6.86 -25.04
N HIS A 416 -15.28 6.95 -24.99
CA HIS A 416 -14.43 7.53 -26.02
C HIS A 416 -13.68 6.50 -26.88
N TYR A 417 -13.96 5.20 -26.76
CA TYR A 417 -13.21 4.12 -27.44
C TYR A 417 -13.10 4.31 -28.96
N GLU A 418 -14.15 4.83 -29.62
CA GLU A 418 -14.15 5.06 -31.08
C GLU A 418 -13.05 6.04 -31.54
N SER A 419 -12.64 6.95 -30.65
CA SER A 419 -11.59 7.93 -30.92
C SER A 419 -10.20 7.48 -30.45
N VAL A 420 -10.15 6.73 -29.34
CA VAL A 420 -8.92 6.32 -28.68
C VAL A 420 -8.34 5.05 -29.32
N LEU A 421 -9.14 4.00 -29.48
CA LEU A 421 -8.65 2.69 -29.93
C LEU A 421 -7.97 2.73 -31.31
N PRO A 422 -8.49 3.45 -32.33
CA PRO A 422 -7.78 3.57 -33.60
C PRO A 422 -6.41 4.27 -33.48
N CYS A 423 -6.22 5.16 -32.50
CA CYS A 423 -4.95 5.82 -32.26
C CYS A 423 -3.93 4.85 -31.64
N ILE A 424 -4.35 4.06 -30.64
CA ILE A 424 -3.52 3.00 -30.04
C ILE A 424 -3.11 1.97 -31.10
N LEU A 425 -4.03 1.57 -31.98
CA LEU A 425 -3.74 0.60 -33.06
C LEU A 425 -2.73 1.08 -34.09
N ASN A 426 -2.59 2.39 -34.28
CA ASN A 426 -1.51 2.95 -35.09
C ASN A 426 -0.19 3.00 -34.30
N ALA A 427 -0.25 3.25 -32.99
CA ALA A 427 0.93 3.36 -32.12
C ALA A 427 1.64 2.01 -31.90
N ILE A 428 0.91 0.89 -31.85
CA ILE A 428 1.53 -0.45 -31.81
C ILE A 428 2.31 -0.83 -33.09
N GLU A 429 2.15 -0.04 -34.17
CA GLU A 429 2.90 -0.17 -35.42
C GLU A 429 4.03 0.88 -35.55
N ASP A 430 4.36 1.61 -34.47
CA ASP A 430 5.40 2.65 -34.47
C ASP A 430 6.79 2.09 -34.88
N ALA A 431 7.63 2.95 -35.46
CA ALA A 431 8.99 2.56 -35.82
C ALA A 431 9.87 2.25 -34.59
N SER A 432 9.60 2.88 -33.45
CA SER A 432 10.32 2.70 -32.19
C SER A 432 9.73 1.57 -31.37
N ASP A 433 10.56 0.62 -30.96
CA ASP A 433 10.13 -0.50 -30.13
C ASP A 433 9.70 -0.03 -28.72
N GLU A 434 10.31 1.02 -28.17
CA GLU A 434 9.90 1.59 -26.88
C GLU A 434 8.47 2.15 -26.92
N VAL A 435 8.10 2.80 -28.04
CA VAL A 435 6.72 3.31 -28.22
C VAL A 435 5.75 2.14 -28.38
N LYS A 436 6.12 1.09 -29.14
CA LYS A 436 5.30 -0.10 -29.29
C LYS A 436 5.02 -0.76 -27.94
N GLU A 437 6.04 -0.90 -27.09
CA GLU A 437 5.93 -1.51 -25.77
C GLU A 437 4.88 -0.79 -24.90
N LYS A 438 5.01 0.53 -24.76
CA LYS A 438 4.04 1.38 -24.04
C LYS A 438 2.65 1.36 -24.70
N SER A 439 2.58 1.20 -26.01
CA SER A 439 1.31 1.09 -26.75
C SER A 439 0.61 -0.25 -26.54
N TYR A 440 1.35 -1.35 -26.38
CA TYR A 440 0.78 -2.66 -26.03
C TYR A 440 0.22 -2.65 -24.61
N TYR A 441 0.91 -2.00 -23.67
CA TYR A 441 0.38 -1.73 -22.34
C TYR A 441 -0.96 -0.97 -22.41
N ALA A 442 -0.98 0.16 -23.12
CA ALA A 442 -2.21 0.93 -23.29
C ALA A 442 -3.34 0.13 -23.95
N LEU A 443 -3.00 -0.71 -24.94
CA LEU A 443 -3.97 -1.58 -25.58
C LEU A 443 -4.51 -2.66 -24.62
N ALA A 444 -3.65 -3.26 -23.80
CA ALA A 444 -4.04 -4.27 -22.82
C ALA A 444 -5.03 -3.68 -21.82
N ALA A 445 -4.65 -2.57 -21.16
CA ALA A 445 -5.51 -1.87 -20.21
C ALA A 445 -6.85 -1.45 -20.83
N PHE A 446 -6.82 -0.86 -22.03
CA PHE A 446 -8.06 -0.45 -22.69
C PHE A 446 -8.95 -1.63 -23.07
N CYS A 447 -8.36 -2.76 -23.48
CA CYS A 447 -9.11 -3.95 -23.86
C CYS A 447 -9.75 -4.68 -22.67
N GLU A 448 -9.21 -4.55 -21.46
CA GLU A 448 -9.64 -5.28 -20.27
C GLU A 448 -11.11 -5.00 -19.91
N ASP A 449 -11.52 -3.72 -19.99
CA ASP A 449 -12.88 -3.27 -19.64
C ASP A 449 -13.83 -3.13 -20.85
N MET A 450 -13.44 -3.59 -22.05
CA MET A 450 -14.26 -3.38 -23.25
C MET A 450 -15.53 -4.23 -23.32
N GLY A 451 -15.59 -5.38 -22.65
CA GLY A 451 -16.73 -6.29 -22.79
C GLY A 451 -17.10 -6.59 -24.26
N GLU A 452 -18.40 -6.48 -24.60
CA GLU A 452 -18.92 -6.77 -25.95
C GLU A 452 -18.49 -5.72 -27.00
N GLU A 453 -18.06 -4.54 -26.58
CA GLU A 453 -17.63 -3.43 -27.44
C GLU A 453 -16.34 -3.76 -28.20
N ILE A 454 -15.60 -4.79 -27.79
CA ILE A 454 -14.40 -5.27 -28.50
C ILE A 454 -14.74 -6.02 -29.80
N LEU A 455 -15.95 -6.60 -29.90
CA LEU A 455 -16.31 -7.53 -30.97
C LEU A 455 -16.14 -6.97 -32.39
N PRO A 456 -16.44 -5.69 -32.69
CA PRO A 456 -16.19 -5.12 -34.01
C PRO A 456 -14.70 -5.03 -34.40
N PHE A 457 -13.80 -5.03 -33.41
CA PHE A 457 -12.35 -4.87 -33.60
C PHE A 457 -11.57 -6.18 -33.44
N LEU A 458 -12.19 -7.23 -32.92
CA LEU A 458 -11.55 -8.48 -32.54
C LEU A 458 -10.71 -9.11 -33.66
N ASP A 459 -11.29 -9.27 -34.85
CA ASP A 459 -10.60 -9.87 -36.01
C ASP A 459 -9.34 -9.05 -36.44
N PRO A 460 -9.45 -7.72 -36.69
CA PRO A 460 -8.28 -6.87 -36.95
C PRO A 460 -7.23 -6.89 -35.84
N LEU A 461 -7.66 -6.83 -34.57
CA LEU A 461 -6.78 -6.87 -33.40
C LEU A 461 -5.96 -8.14 -33.38
N MET A 462 -6.62 -9.29 -33.45
CA MET A 462 -5.96 -10.59 -33.38
C MET A 462 -5.03 -10.83 -34.55
N GLN A 463 -5.34 -10.32 -35.76
CA GLN A 463 -4.41 -10.39 -36.89
C GLN A 463 -3.10 -9.64 -36.61
N LYS A 464 -3.17 -8.43 -36.05
CA LYS A 464 -1.99 -7.63 -35.70
C LYS A 464 -1.19 -8.24 -34.55
N LEU A 465 -1.87 -8.62 -33.47
CA LEU A 465 -1.24 -9.19 -32.27
C LEU A 465 -0.55 -10.53 -32.57
N LEU A 466 -1.19 -11.44 -33.31
CA LEU A 466 -0.57 -12.71 -33.70
C LEU A 466 0.65 -12.51 -34.62
N ALA A 467 0.63 -11.49 -35.48
CA ALA A 467 1.77 -11.15 -36.31
C ALA A 467 2.93 -10.57 -35.47
N ALA A 468 2.63 -9.68 -34.52
CA ALA A 468 3.61 -9.10 -33.61
C ALA A 468 4.26 -10.18 -32.74
N LEU A 469 3.46 -11.06 -32.12
CA LEU A 469 3.93 -12.15 -31.29
C LEU A 469 4.94 -13.06 -32.02
N GLN A 470 4.86 -13.18 -33.34
CA GLN A 470 5.74 -14.03 -34.13
C GLN A 470 7.01 -13.34 -34.64
N ASN A 471 6.94 -12.03 -34.88
CA ASN A 471 7.97 -11.32 -35.64
C ASN A 471 8.72 -10.26 -34.83
N SER A 472 8.20 -9.89 -33.65
CA SER A 472 8.79 -8.86 -32.78
C SER A 472 9.92 -9.41 -31.91
N PRO A 473 10.82 -8.52 -31.42
CA PRO A 473 11.79 -8.87 -30.38
C PRO A 473 11.11 -9.29 -29.07
N ARG A 474 11.89 -9.95 -28.19
CA ARG A 474 11.41 -10.65 -27.00
C ARG A 474 10.61 -9.76 -26.03
N ASN A 475 11.11 -8.56 -25.73
CA ASN A 475 10.42 -7.58 -24.88
C ASN A 475 9.04 -7.17 -25.42
N LEU A 476 8.91 -7.06 -26.74
CA LEU A 476 7.62 -6.76 -27.37
C LEU A 476 6.70 -7.98 -27.45
N GLN A 477 7.25 -9.19 -27.48
CA GLN A 477 6.43 -10.41 -27.38
C GLN A 477 5.78 -10.50 -25.99
N GLU A 478 6.47 -10.07 -24.93
CA GLU A 478 5.97 -10.02 -23.55
C GLU A 478 4.72 -9.15 -23.43
N THR A 479 4.84 -7.87 -23.79
CA THR A 479 3.69 -6.94 -23.73
C THR A 479 2.58 -7.29 -24.72
N CYS A 480 2.93 -7.86 -25.88
CA CYS A 480 1.94 -8.39 -26.81
C CYS A 480 1.16 -9.59 -26.22
N MET A 481 1.78 -10.44 -25.39
CA MET A 481 1.08 -11.54 -24.71
C MET A 481 0.05 -11.00 -23.72
N SER A 482 0.39 -9.97 -22.94
CA SER A 482 -0.57 -9.30 -22.04
C SER A 482 -1.75 -8.72 -22.81
N ALA A 483 -1.51 -8.00 -23.92
CA ALA A 483 -2.60 -7.47 -24.74
C ALA A 483 -3.51 -8.56 -25.34
N ILE A 484 -2.95 -9.72 -25.74
CA ILE A 484 -3.77 -10.87 -26.16
C ILE A 484 -4.60 -11.41 -24.99
N GLY A 485 -4.05 -11.42 -23.78
CA GLY A 485 -4.74 -11.79 -22.55
C GLY A 485 -5.98 -10.93 -22.32
N SER A 486 -5.82 -9.60 -22.27
CA SER A 486 -6.94 -8.67 -22.07
C SER A 486 -8.00 -8.79 -23.17
N VAL A 487 -7.59 -8.94 -24.44
CA VAL A 487 -8.52 -9.22 -25.55
C VAL A 487 -9.28 -10.53 -25.35
N ALA A 488 -8.63 -11.57 -24.82
CA ALA A 488 -9.26 -12.87 -24.55
C ALA A 488 -10.25 -12.82 -23.39
N THR A 489 -9.96 -12.01 -22.37
CA THR A 489 -10.87 -11.74 -21.25
C THR A 489 -12.13 -11.01 -21.75
N ALA A 490 -11.98 -9.87 -22.43
CA ALA A 490 -13.13 -9.09 -22.90
C ALA A 490 -13.97 -9.79 -23.98
N ALA A 491 -13.33 -10.51 -24.91
CA ALA A 491 -14.06 -11.20 -25.98
C ALA A 491 -14.74 -12.51 -25.50
N GLU A 492 -14.38 -13.02 -24.33
CA GLU A 492 -14.87 -14.29 -23.76
C GLU A 492 -14.97 -15.43 -24.81
N GLN A 493 -16.18 -15.93 -25.05
CA GLN A 493 -16.47 -17.02 -25.98
C GLN A 493 -16.14 -16.67 -27.44
N ALA A 494 -16.15 -15.38 -27.82
CA ALA A 494 -15.78 -14.93 -29.15
C ALA A 494 -14.28 -15.11 -29.44
N PHE A 495 -13.44 -15.30 -28.41
CA PHE A 495 -12.01 -15.57 -28.57
C PHE A 495 -11.69 -17.00 -29.03
N ILE A 496 -12.63 -17.94 -28.91
CA ILE A 496 -12.42 -19.38 -29.22
C ILE A 496 -11.73 -19.65 -30.57
N PRO A 497 -12.06 -18.97 -31.69
CA PRO A 497 -11.41 -19.20 -32.99
C PRO A 497 -9.89 -18.97 -32.98
N TYR A 498 -9.38 -18.20 -32.02
CA TYR A 498 -7.96 -17.84 -31.90
C TYR A 498 -7.19 -18.72 -30.92
N SER A 499 -7.89 -19.32 -29.96
CA SER A 499 -7.32 -20.09 -28.84
C SER A 499 -6.28 -21.14 -29.27
N GLU A 500 -6.59 -21.98 -30.25
CA GLU A 500 -5.70 -23.05 -30.71
C GLU A 500 -4.37 -22.49 -31.22
N ARG A 501 -4.40 -21.38 -31.97
CA ARG A 501 -3.20 -20.76 -32.53
C ARG A 501 -2.35 -20.13 -31.43
N VAL A 502 -2.98 -19.45 -30.46
CA VAL A 502 -2.27 -18.83 -29.33
C VAL A 502 -1.60 -19.91 -28.47
N LEU A 503 -2.34 -20.94 -28.08
CA LEU A 503 -1.82 -22.06 -27.28
C LEU A 503 -0.65 -22.77 -27.96
N GLU A 504 -0.69 -22.95 -29.28
CA GLU A 504 0.43 -23.55 -30.02
C GLU A 504 1.70 -22.69 -29.97
N LEU A 505 1.56 -21.36 -30.02
CA LEU A 505 2.70 -20.44 -29.88
C LEU A 505 3.25 -20.44 -28.45
N MET A 506 2.38 -20.51 -27.44
CA MET A 506 2.80 -20.50 -26.04
C MET A 506 3.66 -21.70 -25.65
N LYS A 507 3.47 -22.87 -26.28
CA LYS A 507 4.29 -24.07 -26.02
C LYS A 507 5.79 -23.82 -26.15
N SER A 508 6.23 -23.01 -27.11
CA SER A 508 7.67 -22.71 -27.27
C SER A 508 8.21 -21.77 -26.19
N PHE A 509 7.37 -20.91 -25.62
CA PHE A 509 7.77 -19.98 -24.56
C PHE A 509 7.79 -20.68 -23.18
N MET A 510 6.83 -21.56 -22.92
CA MET A 510 6.69 -22.25 -21.63
C MET A 510 7.82 -23.23 -21.28
N VAL A 511 8.73 -23.49 -22.21
CA VAL A 511 9.88 -24.40 -22.03
C VAL A 511 11.23 -23.68 -22.02
N LEU A 512 11.24 -22.34 -22.03
CA LEU A 512 12.46 -21.55 -21.99
C LEU A 512 13.15 -21.63 -20.63
N THR A 513 14.47 -21.68 -20.59
CA THR A 513 15.25 -21.86 -19.36
C THR A 513 16.39 -20.86 -19.19
N ASN A 514 16.61 -19.96 -20.14
CA ASN A 514 17.63 -18.92 -20.00
C ASN A 514 17.07 -17.80 -19.13
N ASP A 515 17.89 -17.23 -18.25
CA ASP A 515 17.50 -16.16 -17.33
C ASP A 515 16.87 -14.96 -18.06
N GLU A 516 17.43 -14.57 -19.22
CA GLU A 516 16.90 -13.48 -20.07
C GLU A 516 15.52 -13.75 -20.68
N ASP A 517 15.08 -15.00 -20.68
CA ASP A 517 13.84 -15.47 -21.30
C ASP A 517 12.74 -15.79 -20.26
N LEU A 518 13.03 -15.72 -18.96
CA LEU A 518 12.11 -16.17 -17.92
C LEU A 518 10.87 -15.28 -17.79
N ARG A 519 10.98 -13.97 -18.05
CA ARG A 519 9.82 -13.06 -18.12
C ARG A 519 8.85 -13.45 -19.23
N SER A 520 9.37 -13.67 -20.44
CA SER A 520 8.58 -14.22 -21.55
C SER A 520 7.91 -15.56 -21.21
N ARG A 521 8.59 -16.45 -20.48
CA ARG A 521 8.00 -17.71 -20.01
C ARG A 521 6.88 -17.47 -18.99
N ALA A 522 7.06 -16.52 -18.08
CA ALA A 522 6.08 -16.13 -17.08
C ALA A 522 4.80 -15.63 -17.77
N ARG A 523 4.93 -14.64 -18.67
CA ARG A 523 3.81 -14.09 -19.47
C ARG A 523 3.12 -15.13 -20.35
N ALA A 524 3.87 -16.06 -20.93
CA ALA A 524 3.27 -17.16 -21.67
C ALA A 524 2.45 -18.10 -20.77
N THR A 525 2.89 -18.33 -19.53
CA THR A 525 2.19 -19.18 -18.57
C THR A 525 0.88 -18.55 -18.12
N GLU A 526 0.91 -17.25 -17.81
CA GLU A 526 -0.27 -16.42 -17.53
C GLU A 526 -1.28 -16.47 -18.68
N LEU A 527 -0.83 -16.19 -19.91
CA LEU A 527 -1.70 -16.18 -21.09
C LEU A 527 -2.36 -17.54 -21.35
N VAL A 528 -1.66 -18.66 -21.12
CA VAL A 528 -2.27 -19.98 -21.23
C VAL A 528 -3.40 -20.16 -20.22
N GLY A 529 -3.26 -19.63 -19.00
CA GLY A 529 -4.32 -19.62 -17.99
C GLY A 529 -5.56 -18.85 -18.45
N ILE A 530 -5.37 -17.63 -18.95
CA ILE A 530 -6.45 -16.77 -19.45
C ILE A 530 -7.16 -17.44 -20.64
N VAL A 531 -6.40 -17.93 -21.62
CA VAL A 531 -6.99 -18.62 -22.79
C VAL A 531 -7.72 -19.90 -22.37
N ALA A 532 -7.27 -20.57 -21.31
CA ALA A 532 -7.94 -21.76 -20.79
C ALA A 532 -9.34 -21.43 -20.24
N MET A 533 -9.49 -20.30 -19.56
CA MET A 533 -10.79 -19.78 -19.08
C MET A 533 -11.73 -19.51 -20.25
N SER A 534 -11.29 -18.78 -21.28
CA SER A 534 -12.13 -18.47 -22.46
C SER A 534 -12.48 -19.72 -23.29
N ALA A 535 -11.53 -20.65 -23.47
CA ALA A 535 -11.74 -21.87 -24.26
C ALA A 535 -12.64 -22.90 -23.56
N GLY A 536 -12.62 -22.91 -22.23
CA GLY A 536 -13.39 -23.79 -21.37
C GLY A 536 -12.89 -25.23 -21.32
N ARG A 537 -13.38 -25.96 -20.31
CA ARG A 537 -12.96 -27.31 -19.95
C ARG A 537 -12.91 -28.30 -21.11
N ALA A 538 -13.96 -28.35 -21.93
CA ALA A 538 -14.11 -29.38 -22.97
C ALA A 538 -12.99 -29.36 -24.03
N ARG A 539 -12.42 -28.18 -24.31
CA ARG A 539 -11.32 -28.02 -25.27
C ARG A 539 -9.96 -28.14 -24.59
N MET A 540 -9.84 -27.64 -23.37
CA MET A 540 -8.59 -27.60 -22.63
C MET A 540 -8.18 -28.96 -22.05
N GLU A 541 -9.11 -29.70 -21.43
CA GLU A 541 -8.79 -30.92 -20.68
C GLU A 541 -7.95 -31.96 -21.47
N PRO A 542 -8.19 -32.22 -22.78
CA PRO A 542 -7.38 -33.15 -23.57
C PRO A 542 -5.94 -32.69 -23.85
N ILE A 543 -5.69 -31.37 -23.90
CA ILE A 543 -4.40 -30.78 -24.29
C ILE A 543 -3.62 -30.19 -23.12
N LEU A 544 -4.21 -30.18 -21.93
CA LEU A 544 -3.66 -29.59 -20.71
C LEU A 544 -2.39 -30.28 -20.15
N PRO A 545 -2.20 -31.61 -20.22
CA PRO A 545 -1.07 -32.25 -19.53
C PRO A 545 0.33 -31.70 -19.86
N PRO A 546 0.69 -31.42 -21.13
CA PRO A 546 1.97 -30.80 -21.47
C PRO A 546 2.15 -29.39 -20.86
N PHE A 547 1.08 -28.62 -20.73
CA PHE A 547 1.13 -27.29 -20.11
C PHE A 547 1.35 -27.40 -18.60
N MET A 548 0.68 -28.36 -17.93
CA MET A 548 0.91 -28.64 -16.50
C MET A 548 2.35 -29.09 -16.25
N GLU A 549 2.89 -29.98 -17.08
CA GLU A 549 4.29 -30.42 -16.97
C GLU A 549 5.28 -29.27 -17.15
N ALA A 550 5.05 -28.41 -18.16
CA ALA A 550 5.89 -27.23 -18.40
C ALA A 550 5.81 -26.22 -17.23
N ALA A 551 4.61 -25.91 -16.73
CA ALA A 551 4.39 -25.06 -15.58
C ALA A 551 5.12 -25.58 -14.31
N ILE A 552 4.92 -26.84 -13.95
CA ILE A 552 5.57 -27.47 -12.78
C ILE A 552 7.10 -27.42 -12.93
N SER A 553 7.64 -27.66 -14.12
CA SER A 553 9.09 -27.58 -14.35
C SER A 553 9.67 -26.17 -14.13
N GLY A 554 8.84 -25.12 -14.26
CA GLY A 554 9.23 -23.73 -14.08
C GLY A 554 9.70 -23.40 -12.66
N PHE A 555 9.16 -24.10 -11.65
CA PHE A 555 9.58 -23.92 -10.26
C PHE A 555 11.07 -24.22 -10.02
N GLY A 556 11.69 -25.03 -10.89
CA GLY A 556 13.12 -25.34 -10.82
C GLY A 556 14.05 -24.21 -11.29
N LEU A 557 13.53 -23.10 -11.81
CA LEU A 557 14.31 -21.98 -12.37
C LEU A 557 14.53 -20.82 -11.40
N GLU A 558 14.08 -20.94 -10.14
CA GLU A 558 14.30 -19.95 -9.07
C GLU A 558 14.00 -18.48 -9.44
N PHE A 559 12.94 -18.25 -10.22
CA PHE A 559 12.49 -16.91 -10.62
C PHE A 559 11.07 -16.64 -10.11
N SER A 560 10.92 -15.65 -9.22
CA SER A 560 9.68 -15.43 -8.46
C SER A 560 8.48 -15.05 -9.32
N GLU A 561 8.64 -14.11 -10.27
CA GLU A 561 7.58 -13.67 -11.20
C GLU A 561 7.03 -14.85 -12.04
N LEU A 562 7.89 -15.80 -12.45
CA LEU A 562 7.43 -17.02 -13.11
C LEU A 562 6.58 -17.89 -12.17
N ARG A 563 7.00 -18.05 -10.91
CA ARG A 563 6.26 -18.88 -9.95
C ARG A 563 4.93 -18.25 -9.57
N GLU A 564 4.89 -16.93 -9.41
CA GLU A 564 3.68 -16.12 -9.24
C GLU A 564 2.66 -16.40 -10.36
N TYR A 565 3.02 -16.14 -11.62
CA TYR A 565 2.12 -16.41 -12.76
C TYR A 565 1.82 -17.89 -12.95
N THR A 566 2.70 -18.78 -12.49
CA THR A 566 2.40 -20.23 -12.49
C THR A 566 1.32 -20.60 -11.46
N HIS A 567 1.30 -19.97 -10.29
CA HIS A 567 0.20 -20.13 -9.33
C HIS A 567 -1.11 -19.60 -9.91
N GLY A 568 -1.09 -18.44 -10.57
CA GLY A 568 -2.26 -17.91 -11.31
C GLY A 568 -2.77 -18.88 -12.39
N PHE A 569 -1.86 -19.46 -13.18
CA PHE A 569 -2.21 -20.51 -14.16
C PHE A 569 -2.87 -21.72 -13.49
N PHE A 570 -2.31 -22.22 -12.39
CA PHE A 570 -2.89 -23.36 -11.68
C PHE A 570 -4.26 -23.04 -11.09
N SER A 571 -4.48 -21.82 -10.59
CA SER A 571 -5.78 -21.33 -10.13
C SER A 571 -6.83 -21.36 -11.24
N ASN A 572 -6.53 -20.78 -12.40
CA ASN A 572 -7.40 -20.82 -13.58
C ASN A 572 -7.72 -22.26 -14.00
N VAL A 573 -6.72 -23.14 -13.98
CA VAL A 573 -6.92 -24.56 -14.31
C VAL A 573 -7.77 -25.29 -13.25
N ALA A 574 -7.63 -24.94 -11.97
CA ALA A 574 -8.46 -25.50 -10.92
C ALA A 574 -9.93 -25.12 -11.11
N GLU A 575 -10.20 -23.86 -11.46
CA GLU A 575 -11.54 -23.36 -11.77
C GLU A 575 -12.17 -24.08 -12.96
N ILE A 576 -11.49 -24.17 -14.11
CA ILE A 576 -12.08 -24.84 -15.29
C ILE A 576 -12.29 -26.35 -15.10
N MET A 577 -11.47 -27.01 -14.27
CA MET A 577 -11.49 -28.46 -14.12
C MET A 577 -12.39 -28.95 -12.98
N ASP A 578 -12.72 -28.08 -12.02
CA ASP A 578 -13.40 -28.43 -10.77
C ASP A 578 -12.77 -29.67 -10.12
N ASP A 579 -13.59 -30.64 -9.71
CA ASP A 579 -13.19 -31.92 -9.10
C ASP A 579 -12.15 -32.70 -9.92
N SER A 580 -12.05 -32.49 -11.23
CA SER A 580 -11.07 -33.19 -12.08
C SER A 580 -9.64 -32.64 -11.93
N PHE A 581 -9.47 -31.48 -11.30
CA PHE A 581 -8.18 -30.96 -10.88
C PHE A 581 -7.55 -31.77 -9.74
N ALA A 582 -8.32 -32.60 -9.03
CA ALA A 582 -7.85 -33.40 -7.90
C ALA A 582 -6.60 -34.25 -8.22
N LYS A 583 -6.43 -34.68 -9.48
CA LYS A 583 -5.25 -35.44 -9.94
C LYS A 583 -3.94 -34.64 -9.90
N TYR A 584 -4.01 -33.30 -9.90
CA TYR A 584 -2.84 -32.42 -9.87
C TYR A 584 -2.51 -31.89 -8.47
N LEU A 585 -3.45 -31.93 -7.52
CA LEU A 585 -3.24 -31.49 -6.14
C LEU A 585 -1.95 -32.03 -5.48
N PRO A 586 -1.59 -33.32 -5.63
CA PRO A 586 -0.35 -33.85 -5.04
C PRO A 586 0.94 -33.20 -5.56
N HIS A 587 0.87 -32.51 -6.70
CA HIS A 587 2.00 -31.85 -7.34
C HIS A 587 2.00 -30.34 -7.11
N VAL A 588 0.83 -29.68 -7.16
CA VAL A 588 0.74 -28.21 -7.09
C VAL A 588 0.64 -27.68 -5.66
N VAL A 589 -0.05 -28.39 -4.75
CA VAL A 589 -0.21 -27.92 -3.36
C VAL A 589 1.12 -27.82 -2.62
N PRO A 590 2.06 -28.80 -2.74
CA PRO A 590 3.38 -28.66 -2.11
C PRO A 590 4.18 -27.46 -2.62
N LEU A 591 4.00 -27.07 -3.89
CA LEU A 591 4.66 -25.89 -4.46
C LEU A 591 4.08 -24.60 -3.85
N ALA A 592 2.76 -24.51 -3.74
CA ALA A 592 2.10 -23.37 -3.07
C ALA A 592 2.51 -23.27 -1.59
N PHE A 593 2.58 -24.40 -0.87
CA PHE A 593 3.10 -24.41 0.49
C PHE A 593 4.55 -23.93 0.58
N ALA A 594 5.41 -24.29 -0.37
CA ALA A 594 6.79 -23.80 -0.39
C ALA A 594 6.83 -22.28 -0.58
N SER A 595 6.09 -21.74 -1.56
CA SER A 595 6.00 -20.31 -1.85
C SER A 595 5.44 -19.51 -0.65
N CYS A 596 4.36 -19.96 -0.01
CA CYS A 596 3.80 -19.33 1.19
C CYS A 596 4.81 -19.26 2.37
N ASN A 597 5.73 -20.22 2.43
CA ASN A 597 6.74 -20.33 3.50
C ASN A 597 8.11 -19.77 3.11
N LEU A 598 8.24 -19.06 1.98
CA LEU A 598 9.50 -18.42 1.62
C LEU A 598 9.93 -17.38 2.66
N ASP A 599 11.24 -17.34 2.90
CA ASP A 599 11.90 -16.28 3.66
C ASP A 599 12.01 -15.04 2.77
N ASP A 600 11.31 -13.99 3.15
CA ASP A 600 11.22 -12.73 2.42
C ASP A 600 12.24 -11.69 2.90
N GLY A 601 13.14 -12.07 3.82
CA GLY A 601 14.16 -11.18 4.37
C GLY A 601 13.64 -10.24 5.46
N SER A 602 12.39 -10.41 5.91
CA SER A 602 11.82 -9.67 7.03
C SER A 602 12.44 -10.14 8.36
N ALA A 603 13.65 -9.66 8.65
CA ALA A 603 14.22 -9.73 9.99
C ALA A 603 13.53 -8.71 10.91
N VAL A 604 12.21 -8.82 11.07
CA VAL A 604 11.57 -8.41 12.31
C VAL A 604 11.78 -9.60 13.24
N ASP A 605 12.84 -9.53 14.05
CA ASP A 605 13.05 -10.47 15.15
C ASP A 605 11.78 -10.50 16.02
N ILE A 606 10.87 -11.43 15.73
CA ILE A 606 10.02 -12.00 16.76
C ILE A 606 11.02 -12.63 17.71
N ILE A 607 11.15 -12.04 18.91
CA ILE A 607 12.05 -12.49 19.95
C ILE A 607 11.71 -13.95 20.29
N GLU A 608 12.36 -14.89 19.62
CA GLU A 608 12.47 -16.28 20.04
C GLU A 608 13.92 -16.51 20.51
N SER A 609 14.03 -16.47 21.83
CA SER A 609 15.04 -17.09 22.70
C SER A 609 16.29 -17.73 22.07
N ASP A 610 17.44 -17.22 22.53
CA ASP A 610 18.70 -17.94 22.77
C ASP A 610 19.22 -18.87 21.66
N ASP A 611 20.06 -18.35 20.76
CA ASP A 611 21.21 -19.12 20.31
C ASP A 611 22.46 -18.24 20.08
N GLU A 612 23.41 -18.35 21.02
CA GLU A 612 24.75 -17.78 20.91
C GLU A 612 25.52 -18.54 19.82
N ASN A 613 25.74 -17.97 18.61
CA ASN A 613 26.95 -18.25 17.79
C ASN A 613 27.00 -17.48 16.45
N ILE A 614 27.25 -16.17 16.47
CA ILE A 614 27.87 -15.50 15.31
C ILE A 614 28.93 -14.51 15.80
N ASN A 615 30.21 -14.90 15.74
CA ASN A 615 31.34 -14.00 15.96
C ASN A 615 32.55 -14.45 15.11
N GLY A 616 32.50 -14.15 13.81
CA GLY A 616 33.64 -14.24 12.89
C GLY A 616 34.48 -12.97 12.95
N PHE A 617 35.76 -13.10 13.31
CA PHE A 617 36.72 -11.98 13.37
C PHE A 617 37.21 -11.67 11.94
N GLY A 618 36.50 -10.81 11.22
CA GLY A 618 36.85 -10.32 9.88
C GLY A 618 37.82 -9.12 9.89
N GLY A 619 38.60 -9.01 8.82
CA GLY A 619 39.73 -8.11 8.52
C GLY A 619 39.77 -6.74 9.19
N VAL A 620 40.93 -6.42 9.77
CA VAL A 620 41.37 -5.03 9.99
C VAL A 620 42.14 -4.62 8.74
N SER A 621 41.45 -4.07 7.74
CA SER A 621 42.11 -3.26 6.72
C SER A 621 42.28 -1.84 7.25
N SER A 622 43.42 -1.24 6.92
CA SER A 622 43.76 0.13 7.20
C SER A 622 43.45 0.93 5.94
N ASP A 623 42.18 1.22 5.72
CA ASP A 623 41.75 2.38 4.95
C ASP A 623 40.53 2.94 5.69
N ASP A 624 40.66 4.20 6.10
CA ASP A 624 39.58 5.01 6.66
C ASP A 624 38.56 5.27 5.53
N GLU A 625 37.55 4.41 5.42
CA GLU A 625 36.23 4.81 4.92
C GLU A 625 35.24 4.57 6.05
N ALA A 626 34.62 5.66 6.49
CA ALA A 626 33.81 5.73 7.68
C ALA A 626 32.35 5.37 7.40
N HIS A 627 32.04 4.20 6.86
CA HIS A 627 30.67 3.70 6.77
C HIS A 627 30.69 2.17 6.81
N ASP A 628 30.59 1.58 7.99
CA ASP A 628 30.15 0.19 8.21
C ASP A 628 30.10 -0.11 9.72
N GLU A 629 29.10 0.48 10.40
CA GLU A 629 28.46 -0.18 11.53
C GLU A 629 27.02 -0.53 11.08
N PRO A 630 26.51 -1.74 11.38
CA PRO A 630 25.31 -2.27 10.78
C PRO A 630 24.10 -1.45 11.24
N ARG A 631 23.52 -0.66 10.32
CA ARG A 631 22.13 -0.19 10.44
C ARG A 631 21.25 -1.45 10.49
N VAL A 632 20.78 -1.79 11.68
CA VAL A 632 19.50 -2.51 11.85
C VAL A 632 18.54 -1.37 12.19
N ARG A 633 17.78 -0.81 11.25
CA ARG A 633 16.65 -1.43 10.55
C ARG A 633 16.52 -0.84 9.14
N ASN A 634 17.04 -1.54 8.14
CA ASN A 634 16.44 -1.49 6.80
C ASN A 634 15.85 -2.88 6.60
N ILE A 635 14.52 -2.99 6.63
CA ILE A 635 13.86 -4.22 6.20
C ILE A 635 14.19 -4.34 4.71
N SER A 636 15.12 -5.23 4.36
CA SER A 636 15.37 -5.57 2.95
C SER A 636 14.26 -6.51 2.53
N VAL A 637 13.12 -5.94 2.17
CA VAL A 637 11.99 -6.67 1.62
C VAL A 637 12.33 -7.08 0.19
N ARG A 638 12.14 -8.36 -0.13
CA ARG A 638 12.22 -8.83 -1.52
C ARG A 638 10.83 -8.82 -2.15
N THR A 639 10.47 -7.74 -2.84
CA THR A 639 9.12 -7.54 -3.43
C THR A 639 8.63 -8.74 -4.22
N GLY A 640 9.42 -9.26 -5.16
CA GLY A 640 9.00 -10.43 -5.95
C GLY A 640 8.74 -11.71 -5.13
N VAL A 641 9.31 -11.86 -3.93
CA VAL A 641 8.99 -12.98 -3.02
C VAL A 641 7.62 -12.79 -2.37
N LEU A 642 7.22 -11.53 -2.12
CA LEU A 642 5.90 -11.20 -1.59
C LEU A 642 4.81 -11.41 -2.63
N ASP A 643 5.05 -11.02 -3.88
CA ASP A 643 4.12 -11.27 -4.99
C ASP A 643 3.88 -12.78 -5.18
N GLU A 644 4.96 -13.57 -5.21
CA GLU A 644 4.88 -15.04 -5.26
C GLU A 644 4.10 -15.60 -4.06
N LYS A 645 4.31 -15.04 -2.86
CA LYS A 645 3.64 -15.46 -1.62
C LYS A 645 2.15 -15.13 -1.64
N ALA A 646 1.77 -13.94 -2.12
CA ALA A 646 0.39 -13.52 -2.28
C ALA A 646 -0.34 -14.43 -3.29
N ALA A 647 0.24 -14.63 -4.47
CA ALA A 647 -0.31 -15.52 -5.51
C ALA A 647 -0.46 -16.97 -5.02
N ALA A 648 0.53 -17.50 -4.28
CA ALA A 648 0.45 -18.83 -3.69
C ALA A 648 -0.67 -18.93 -2.63
N THR A 649 -0.83 -17.89 -1.81
CA THR A 649 -1.87 -17.80 -0.79
C THR A 649 -3.26 -17.83 -1.40
N GLN A 650 -3.47 -17.06 -2.48
CA GLN A 650 -4.70 -17.09 -3.27
C GLN A 650 -4.96 -18.47 -3.88
N ALA A 651 -3.93 -19.08 -4.49
CA ALA A 651 -4.05 -20.38 -5.14
C ALA A 651 -4.50 -21.49 -4.18
N LEU A 652 -4.02 -21.49 -2.93
CA LEU A 652 -4.49 -22.43 -1.90
C LEU A 652 -6.01 -22.32 -1.64
N GLY A 653 -6.54 -21.10 -1.61
CA GLY A 653 -7.98 -20.84 -1.49
C GLY A 653 -8.75 -21.41 -2.68
N LEU A 654 -8.30 -21.11 -3.91
CA LEU A 654 -8.97 -21.54 -5.14
C LEU A 654 -8.90 -23.06 -5.35
N TYR A 655 -7.77 -23.71 -5.03
CA TYR A 655 -7.68 -25.17 -5.04
C TYR A 655 -8.73 -25.80 -4.12
N ALA A 656 -8.91 -25.23 -2.92
CA ALA A 656 -9.89 -25.71 -1.96
C ALA A 656 -11.33 -25.49 -2.45
N LEU A 657 -11.62 -24.30 -3.01
CA LEU A 657 -12.94 -23.93 -3.51
C LEU A 657 -13.41 -24.87 -4.63
N HIS A 658 -12.56 -25.11 -5.63
CA HIS A 658 -12.94 -25.85 -6.84
C HIS A 658 -12.86 -27.37 -6.69
N THR A 659 -12.01 -27.90 -5.81
CA THR A 659 -11.87 -29.35 -5.60
C THR A 659 -12.61 -29.91 -4.38
N LYS A 660 -13.14 -29.01 -3.53
CA LYS A 660 -14.06 -29.32 -2.41
C LYS A 660 -13.57 -30.50 -1.57
N SER A 661 -14.32 -31.60 -1.52
CA SER A 661 -14.01 -32.78 -0.71
C SER A 661 -12.65 -33.40 -1.03
N SER A 662 -12.15 -33.26 -2.26
CA SER A 662 -10.84 -33.78 -2.67
C SER A 662 -9.67 -33.03 -2.01
N TYR A 663 -9.90 -31.81 -1.51
CA TYR A 663 -8.90 -30.99 -0.83
C TYR A 663 -8.65 -31.39 0.64
N SER A 664 -9.45 -32.33 1.18
CA SER A 664 -9.36 -32.77 2.58
C SER A 664 -7.95 -33.08 3.11
N PRO A 665 -6.99 -33.65 2.34
CA PRO A 665 -5.65 -33.92 2.84
C PRO A 665 -4.81 -32.68 3.15
N TYR A 666 -5.17 -31.53 2.59
CA TYR A 666 -4.39 -30.29 2.63
C TYR A 666 -5.01 -29.22 3.53
N LEU A 667 -6.30 -29.37 3.85
CA LEU A 667 -7.12 -28.38 4.56
C LEU A 667 -6.46 -27.85 5.83
N GLU A 668 -5.95 -28.73 6.71
CA GLU A 668 -5.37 -28.34 8.00
C GLU A 668 -4.13 -27.45 7.85
N GLU A 669 -3.23 -27.81 6.95
CA GLU A 669 -2.00 -27.03 6.72
C GLU A 669 -2.31 -25.72 6.00
N THR A 670 -3.23 -25.74 5.01
CA THR A 670 -3.71 -24.51 4.37
C THR A 670 -4.32 -23.56 5.40
N SER A 671 -5.20 -24.03 6.28
CA SER A 671 -5.79 -23.19 7.33
C SER A 671 -4.72 -22.56 8.23
N ARG A 672 -3.67 -23.29 8.61
CA ARG A 672 -2.57 -22.74 9.42
C ARG A 672 -1.82 -21.63 8.68
N ILE A 673 -1.54 -21.82 7.41
CA ILE A 673 -0.86 -20.83 6.56
C ILE A 673 -1.71 -19.56 6.44
N LEU A 674 -3.00 -19.69 6.15
CA LEU A 674 -3.90 -18.54 6.00
C LEU A 674 -4.06 -17.75 7.30
N VAL A 675 -4.17 -18.42 8.46
CA VAL A 675 -4.22 -17.74 9.77
C VAL A 675 -2.94 -16.94 10.04
N ARG A 676 -1.78 -17.44 9.61
CA ARG A 676 -0.52 -16.70 9.72
C ARG A 676 -0.49 -15.52 8.74
N HIS A 677 -0.94 -15.71 7.51
CA HIS A 677 -0.93 -14.68 6.47
C HIS A 677 -1.97 -13.59 6.69
N SER A 678 -3.07 -13.85 7.38
CA SER A 678 -4.06 -12.81 7.73
C SER A 678 -3.54 -11.76 8.72
N GLY A 679 -2.38 -11.99 9.35
CA GLY A 679 -1.69 -11.01 10.21
C GLY A 679 -0.28 -10.70 9.71
N TYR A 680 -0.01 -10.90 8.42
CA TYR A 680 1.29 -10.62 7.83
C TYR A 680 1.59 -9.12 7.76
N PHE A 681 2.86 -8.73 7.69
CA PHE A 681 3.22 -7.31 7.63
C PHE A 681 2.83 -6.66 6.29
N HIS A 682 2.83 -7.43 5.19
CA HIS A 682 2.47 -6.96 3.86
C HIS A 682 0.97 -7.12 3.58
N GLU A 683 0.35 -6.04 3.11
CA GLU A 683 -1.06 -5.87 2.80
C GLU A 683 -1.57 -6.88 1.78
N ASP A 684 -0.90 -7.08 0.64
CA ASP A 684 -1.34 -8.04 -0.39
C ASP A 684 -1.42 -9.48 0.13
N VAL A 685 -0.48 -9.87 0.98
CA VAL A 685 -0.49 -11.21 1.60
C VAL A 685 -1.66 -11.33 2.57
N ARG A 686 -1.98 -10.26 3.31
CA ARG A 686 -3.18 -10.22 4.17
C ARG A 686 -4.44 -10.30 3.32
N LEU A 687 -4.56 -9.48 2.27
CA LEU A 687 -5.70 -9.43 1.36
C LEU A 687 -6.01 -10.83 0.78
N GLN A 688 -5.02 -11.47 0.18
CA GLN A 688 -5.19 -12.82 -0.39
C GLN A 688 -5.53 -13.86 0.68
N ALA A 689 -5.03 -13.71 1.91
CA ALA A 689 -5.42 -14.59 3.00
C ALA A 689 -6.89 -14.39 3.41
N ILE A 690 -7.36 -13.14 3.51
CA ILE A 690 -8.77 -12.83 3.81
C ILE A 690 -9.70 -13.44 2.75
N ILE A 691 -9.38 -13.31 1.46
CA ILE A 691 -10.12 -13.92 0.35
C ILE A 691 -10.11 -15.45 0.44
N ALA A 692 -8.92 -16.05 0.66
CA ALA A 692 -8.76 -17.50 0.70
C ALA A 692 -9.47 -18.15 1.91
N LEU A 693 -9.59 -17.46 3.05
CA LEU A 693 -10.29 -17.96 4.24
C LEU A 693 -11.78 -18.28 3.95
N LYS A 694 -12.47 -17.45 3.17
CA LYS A 694 -13.84 -17.71 2.72
C LYS A 694 -13.91 -18.98 1.85
N SER A 695 -12.99 -19.09 0.89
CA SER A 695 -12.90 -20.27 0.01
C SER A 695 -12.68 -21.57 0.80
N ILE A 696 -11.88 -21.49 1.86
CA ILE A 696 -11.64 -22.60 2.79
C ILE A 696 -12.88 -22.96 3.59
N LEU A 697 -13.69 -22.00 4.05
CA LEU A 697 -14.96 -22.28 4.72
C LEU A 697 -15.92 -23.09 3.83
N THR A 698 -16.05 -22.70 2.55
CA THR A 698 -16.87 -23.42 1.57
C THR A 698 -16.39 -24.86 1.38
N SER A 699 -15.08 -25.05 1.21
CA SER A 699 -14.47 -26.38 1.05
C SER A 699 -14.63 -27.24 2.31
N ALA A 700 -14.35 -26.66 3.48
CA ALA A 700 -14.47 -27.33 4.77
C ALA A 700 -15.91 -27.77 5.07
N HIS A 701 -16.90 -26.96 4.72
CA HIS A 701 -18.30 -27.34 4.83
C HIS A 701 -18.59 -28.61 4.00
N ALA A 702 -18.12 -28.67 2.75
CA ALA A 702 -18.28 -29.85 1.89
C ALA A 702 -17.53 -31.10 2.43
N ILE A 703 -16.36 -30.92 3.05
CA ILE A 703 -15.57 -32.02 3.64
C ILE A 703 -16.25 -32.57 4.89
N PHE A 704 -16.64 -31.68 5.81
CA PHE A 704 -17.11 -32.03 7.14
C PHE A 704 -18.54 -32.56 7.17
N GLN A 705 -19.39 -32.24 6.18
CA GLN A 705 -20.74 -32.83 6.09
C GLN A 705 -20.75 -34.37 6.17
N SER A 706 -19.68 -35.03 5.73
CA SER A 706 -19.56 -36.49 5.70
C SER A 706 -18.97 -37.13 6.97
N GLN A 707 -18.53 -36.32 7.94
CA GLN A 707 -17.81 -36.78 9.15
C GLN A 707 -18.69 -36.69 10.41
N ASN A 708 -18.55 -37.67 11.31
CA ASN A 708 -19.32 -37.70 12.57
C ASN A 708 -19.01 -36.51 13.50
N ASP A 709 -17.77 -36.01 13.49
CA ASP A 709 -17.33 -34.80 14.22
C ASP A 709 -17.35 -33.54 13.34
N GLY A 710 -17.87 -33.66 12.11
CA GLY A 710 -17.87 -32.62 11.10
C GLY A 710 -18.54 -31.30 11.51
N PRO A 711 -19.75 -31.32 12.10
CA PRO A 711 -20.39 -30.08 12.54
C PRO A 711 -19.58 -29.29 13.59
N ALA A 712 -18.81 -29.99 14.44
CA ALA A 712 -17.96 -29.34 15.44
C ALA A 712 -16.73 -28.70 14.78
N LYS A 713 -16.07 -29.41 13.86
CA LYS A 713 -14.92 -28.88 13.09
C LYS A 713 -15.31 -27.72 12.17
N ALA A 714 -16.47 -27.80 11.52
CA ALA A 714 -17.00 -26.72 10.70
C ALA A 714 -17.27 -25.46 11.54
N ARG A 715 -17.76 -25.64 12.78
CA ARG A 715 -17.95 -24.53 13.72
C ARG A 715 -16.63 -23.91 14.17
N GLU A 716 -15.65 -24.72 14.56
CA GLU A 716 -14.32 -24.25 14.96
C GLU A 716 -13.63 -23.44 13.85
N MET A 717 -13.77 -23.88 12.60
CA MET A 717 -13.25 -23.15 11.46
C MET A 717 -14.00 -21.83 11.24
N LEU A 718 -15.33 -21.83 11.37
CA LEU A 718 -16.13 -20.60 11.31
C LEU A 718 -15.74 -19.62 12.42
N ASP A 719 -15.56 -20.10 13.67
CA ASP A 719 -15.11 -19.29 14.80
C ASP A 719 -13.77 -18.61 14.48
N THR A 720 -12.82 -19.38 13.95
CA THR A 720 -11.48 -18.88 13.56
C THR A 720 -11.57 -17.79 12.49
N VAL A 721 -12.35 -18.02 11.42
CA VAL A 721 -12.46 -17.06 10.32
C VAL A 721 -13.18 -15.79 10.75
N MET A 722 -14.29 -15.90 11.49
CA MET A 722 -15.01 -14.74 11.99
C MET A 722 -14.16 -13.92 12.97
N ASP A 723 -13.34 -14.57 13.79
CA ASP A 723 -12.40 -13.87 14.68
C ASP A 723 -11.36 -13.05 13.92
N ILE A 724 -10.82 -13.62 12.83
CA ILE A 724 -9.88 -12.92 11.95
C ILE A 724 -10.56 -11.72 11.29
N TYR A 725 -11.71 -11.92 10.64
CA TYR A 725 -12.41 -10.84 9.94
C TYR A 725 -12.79 -9.69 10.86
N ILE A 726 -13.32 -9.98 12.05
CA ILE A 726 -13.65 -8.94 13.04
C ILE A 726 -12.39 -8.20 13.47
N LYS A 727 -11.28 -8.90 13.71
CA LYS A 727 -10.01 -8.25 14.09
C LYS A 727 -9.53 -7.33 12.97
N THR A 728 -9.52 -7.83 11.72
CA THR A 728 -9.16 -7.06 10.53
C THR A 728 -10.02 -5.80 10.41
N MET A 729 -11.35 -5.92 10.48
CA MET A 729 -12.28 -4.79 10.40
C MET A 729 -11.97 -3.64 11.37
N THR A 730 -11.41 -3.95 12.53
CA THR A 730 -11.14 -2.97 13.60
C THR A 730 -9.70 -2.48 13.70
N GLY A 731 -8.74 -3.23 13.17
CA GLY A 731 -7.33 -3.04 13.52
C GLY A 731 -6.34 -3.22 12.39
N ASP A 732 -6.77 -3.53 11.17
CA ASP A 732 -5.91 -3.43 9.98
C ASP A 732 -5.81 -1.95 9.56
N ASP A 733 -4.63 -1.56 9.12
CA ASP A 733 -4.31 -0.21 8.65
C ASP A 733 -4.60 -0.02 7.16
N ASP A 734 -4.74 -1.12 6.41
CA ASP A 734 -5.07 -1.08 4.99
C ASP A 734 -6.60 -1.13 4.75
N LYS A 735 -7.09 -0.21 3.91
CA LYS A 735 -8.53 -0.07 3.64
C LYS A 735 -9.09 -1.18 2.78
N GLU A 736 -8.32 -1.70 1.83
CA GLU A 736 -8.75 -2.77 0.92
C GLU A 736 -8.89 -4.10 1.68
N VAL A 737 -7.94 -4.41 2.57
CA VAL A 737 -8.02 -5.58 3.45
C VAL A 737 -9.26 -5.51 4.36
N VAL A 738 -9.59 -4.33 4.89
CA VAL A 738 -10.79 -4.09 5.70
C VAL A 738 -12.07 -4.23 4.88
N ALA A 739 -12.13 -3.61 3.70
CA ALA A 739 -13.27 -3.69 2.79
C ALA A 739 -13.55 -5.16 2.42
N GLN A 740 -12.52 -5.91 2.04
CA GLN A 740 -12.64 -7.33 1.71
C GLN A 740 -13.13 -8.18 2.89
N ALA A 741 -12.73 -7.87 4.13
CA ALA A 741 -13.26 -8.53 5.32
C ALA A 741 -14.76 -8.23 5.51
N CYS A 742 -15.19 -6.98 5.30
CA CYS A 742 -16.61 -6.58 5.36
C CYS A 742 -17.45 -7.32 4.31
N MET A 743 -17.00 -7.35 3.05
CA MET A 743 -17.66 -8.08 1.98
C MET A 743 -17.75 -9.59 2.30
N SER A 744 -16.65 -10.18 2.75
CA SER A 744 -16.61 -11.60 3.11
C SER A 744 -17.57 -11.95 4.26
N VAL A 745 -17.75 -11.04 5.24
CA VAL A 745 -18.75 -11.18 6.30
C VAL A 745 -20.17 -11.14 5.72
N ALA A 746 -20.48 -10.18 4.86
CA ALA A 746 -21.80 -10.05 4.25
C ALA A 746 -22.18 -11.32 3.47
N GLU A 747 -21.24 -11.87 2.71
CA GLU A 747 -21.44 -13.12 1.96
C GLU A 747 -21.57 -14.34 2.88
N ILE A 748 -20.74 -14.46 3.92
CA ILE A 748 -20.87 -15.55 4.90
C ILE A 748 -22.24 -15.50 5.59
N MET A 749 -22.77 -14.31 5.88
CA MET A 749 -24.10 -14.18 6.47
C MET A 749 -25.19 -14.71 5.54
N LYS A 750 -25.07 -14.43 4.24
CA LYS A 750 -25.98 -14.94 3.20
C LYS A 750 -25.87 -16.46 3.06
N ASP A 751 -24.65 -17.01 3.05
CA ASP A 751 -24.40 -18.43 2.80
C ASP A 751 -24.75 -19.33 4.00
N TYR A 752 -24.49 -18.87 5.23
CA TYR A 752 -24.66 -19.67 6.47
C TYR A 752 -25.93 -19.32 7.25
N GLY A 753 -26.49 -18.13 7.02
CA GLY A 753 -27.69 -17.62 7.69
C GLY A 753 -27.46 -17.17 9.14
N TYR A 754 -28.44 -16.42 9.67
CA TYR A 754 -28.34 -15.76 10.98
C TYR A 754 -28.02 -16.71 12.15
N ALA A 755 -28.56 -17.92 12.18
CA ALA A 755 -28.36 -18.83 13.31
C ALA A 755 -26.90 -19.27 13.49
N ALA A 756 -26.10 -19.30 12.41
CA ALA A 756 -24.67 -19.59 12.50
C ALA A 756 -23.87 -18.37 12.96
N ILE A 757 -24.35 -17.16 12.67
CA ILE A 757 -23.64 -15.89 12.86
C ILE A 757 -24.03 -15.18 14.17
N GLU A 758 -25.18 -15.53 14.75
CA GLU A 758 -25.68 -15.01 16.03
C GLU A 758 -24.59 -14.84 17.11
N PRO A 759 -23.66 -15.81 17.33
CA PRO A 759 -22.60 -15.68 18.34
C PRO A 759 -21.65 -14.49 18.14
N TYR A 760 -21.46 -14.03 16.90
CA TYR A 760 -20.51 -12.97 16.55
C TYR A 760 -21.17 -11.59 16.38
N MET A 761 -22.51 -11.55 16.30
CA MET A 761 -23.26 -10.35 15.94
C MET A 761 -22.94 -9.12 16.81
N SER A 762 -22.72 -9.29 18.12
CA SER A 762 -22.36 -8.16 18.97
C SER A 762 -21.06 -7.49 18.51
N ARG A 763 -20.03 -8.30 18.23
CA ARG A 763 -18.72 -7.81 17.80
C ARG A 763 -18.76 -7.27 16.37
N LEU A 764 -19.54 -7.89 15.49
CA LEU A 764 -19.78 -7.38 14.14
C LEU A 764 -20.43 -6.00 14.18
N VAL A 765 -21.49 -5.82 14.98
CA VAL A 765 -22.16 -4.52 15.15
C VAL A 765 -21.23 -3.47 15.72
N ASP A 766 -20.41 -3.82 16.72
CA ASP A 766 -19.42 -2.91 17.30
C ASP A 766 -18.36 -2.49 16.25
N SER A 767 -17.93 -3.43 15.40
CA SER A 767 -16.95 -3.18 14.33
C SER A 767 -17.55 -2.33 13.21
N THR A 768 -18.77 -2.64 12.74
CA THR A 768 -19.51 -1.81 11.78
C THR A 768 -19.75 -0.41 12.32
N LEU A 769 -20.06 -0.27 13.61
CA LEU A 769 -20.26 1.02 14.24
C LEU A 769 -18.96 1.84 14.30
N LEU A 770 -17.82 1.19 14.55
CA LEU A 770 -16.50 1.84 14.52
C LEU A 770 -16.20 2.38 13.11
N LEU A 771 -16.45 1.57 12.08
CA LEU A 771 -16.23 1.93 10.68
C LEU A 771 -17.15 3.07 10.20
N LEU A 772 -18.45 3.01 10.54
CA LEU A 772 -19.41 4.10 10.24
C LEU A 772 -19.09 5.41 10.98
N LYS A 773 -18.34 5.35 12.09
CA LYS A 773 -17.87 6.53 12.80
C LYS A 773 -16.54 7.08 12.26
N GLU A 774 -15.95 6.39 11.30
CA GLU A 774 -14.62 6.68 10.76
C GLU A 774 -13.52 6.55 11.85
N GLU A 775 -13.69 5.61 12.79
CA GLU A 775 -12.84 5.41 13.98
C GLU A 775 -11.92 4.17 13.89
N SER A 776 -11.93 3.43 12.77
CA SER A 776 -11.06 2.24 12.59
C SER A 776 -9.62 2.63 12.23
N ALA A 777 -8.65 1.73 12.47
CA ALA A 777 -7.23 2.01 12.25
C ALA A 777 -6.93 2.52 10.82
N CYS A 778 -7.51 1.89 9.79
CA CYS A 778 -7.40 2.32 8.38
C CYS A 778 -8.02 3.69 8.04
N GLN A 779 -8.84 4.26 8.94
CA GLN A 779 -9.49 5.56 8.76
C GLN A 779 -8.83 6.67 9.60
N GLN A 780 -7.93 6.32 10.52
CA GLN A 780 -7.31 7.23 11.48
C GLN A 780 -5.92 7.67 10.99
N LEU A 781 -5.87 8.44 9.90
CA LEU A 781 -4.68 9.23 9.52
C LEU A 781 -4.77 10.61 10.20
N GLU A 782 -3.68 11.09 10.79
CA GLU A 782 -3.62 12.25 11.69
C GLU A 782 -4.50 13.46 11.29
N ASP A 783 -5.52 13.71 12.12
CA ASP A 783 -6.34 14.92 12.11
C ASP A 783 -5.61 16.06 12.85
N ASP A 784 -4.60 16.65 12.21
CA ASP A 784 -3.91 17.84 12.71
C ASP A 784 -4.72 19.12 12.37
N SER A 785 -5.92 19.22 12.94
CA SER A 785 -6.81 20.41 13.03
C SER A 785 -7.45 20.97 11.75
N ASP A 786 -8.79 21.06 11.80
CA ASP A 786 -9.69 21.89 10.98
C ASP A 786 -9.82 21.47 9.49
N MET A 787 -10.03 20.19 9.20
CA MET A 787 -10.61 19.82 7.91
C MET A 787 -12.03 20.44 7.82
N GLU A 788 -12.23 21.37 6.88
CA GLU A 788 -13.56 21.89 6.55
C GLU A 788 -14.43 20.71 6.07
N ASP A 789 -15.67 20.59 6.58
CA ASP A 789 -16.64 19.52 6.23
C ASP A 789 -16.82 19.33 4.70
N ASP A 790 -16.50 20.34 3.88
CA ASP A 790 -16.60 20.35 2.40
C ASP A 790 -15.49 19.56 1.67
N ASP A 791 -14.51 18.99 2.39
CA ASP A 791 -13.36 18.28 1.82
C ASP A 791 -13.27 16.80 2.19
N THR A 792 -14.34 16.20 2.73
CA THR A 792 -14.40 14.73 2.80
C THR A 792 -14.68 14.19 1.40
N GLU A 793 -13.80 13.37 0.83
CA GLU A 793 -14.08 12.56 -0.36
C GLU A 793 -14.74 11.24 0.07
N HIS A 794 -15.58 10.67 -0.80
CA HIS A 794 -16.20 9.36 -0.55
C HIS A 794 -15.13 8.29 -0.76
N ASP A 795 -14.94 7.44 0.25
CA ASP A 795 -14.07 6.28 0.13
C ASP A 795 -14.91 5.12 -0.42
N GLU A 796 -14.97 5.02 -1.75
CA GLU A 796 -15.86 4.08 -2.46
C GLU A 796 -15.64 2.64 -2.01
N LEU A 797 -14.40 2.15 -2.07
CA LEU A 797 -14.06 0.78 -1.69
C LEU A 797 -14.48 0.44 -0.24
N LEU A 798 -14.07 1.26 0.73
CA LEU A 798 -14.31 0.94 2.14
C LEU A 798 -15.76 1.19 2.54
N MET A 799 -16.31 2.35 2.20
CA MET A 799 -17.61 2.75 2.72
C MET A 799 -18.75 2.00 2.03
N ASP A 800 -18.62 1.62 0.76
CA ASP A 800 -19.62 0.78 0.10
C ASP A 800 -19.65 -0.61 0.77
N ALA A 801 -18.48 -1.23 0.99
CA ALA A 801 -18.37 -2.51 1.70
C ALA A 801 -18.92 -2.46 3.15
N VAL A 802 -18.69 -1.35 3.86
CA VAL A 802 -19.26 -1.13 5.20
C VAL A 802 -20.78 -0.96 5.14
N SER A 803 -21.28 -0.24 4.15
CA SER A 803 -22.71 0.02 3.98
C SER A 803 -23.48 -1.25 3.63
N ASP A 804 -22.86 -2.18 2.88
CA ASP A 804 -23.42 -3.48 2.46
C ASP A 804 -23.60 -4.46 3.63
N LEU A 805 -22.87 -4.28 4.73
CA LEU A 805 -23.11 -5.06 5.95
C LEU A 805 -24.53 -4.84 6.50
N LEU A 806 -25.09 -3.63 6.37
CA LEU A 806 -26.40 -3.30 6.94
C LEU A 806 -27.54 -4.04 6.20
N PRO A 807 -27.62 -4.01 4.86
CA PRO A 807 -28.48 -4.90 4.08
C PRO A 807 -28.28 -6.38 4.42
N ALA A 808 -27.04 -6.87 4.51
CA ALA A 808 -26.78 -8.28 4.86
C ALA A 808 -27.33 -8.65 6.25
N PHE A 809 -27.21 -7.76 7.23
CA PHE A 809 -27.82 -7.91 8.56
C PHE A 809 -29.35 -7.93 8.45
N ALA A 810 -29.93 -7.01 7.67
CA ALA A 810 -31.37 -6.89 7.50
C ALA A 810 -31.97 -8.12 6.80
N GLU A 811 -31.35 -8.60 5.71
CA GLU A 811 -31.79 -9.79 4.97
C GLU A 811 -31.75 -11.05 5.85
N SER A 812 -30.67 -11.21 6.63
CA SER A 812 -30.47 -12.37 7.49
C SER A 812 -31.40 -12.40 8.71
N MET A 813 -31.67 -11.25 9.32
CA MET A 813 -32.40 -11.14 10.59
C MET A 813 -33.89 -10.77 10.44
N GLY A 814 -34.25 -10.21 9.29
CA GLY A 814 -35.56 -9.60 9.05
C GLY A 814 -35.88 -8.54 10.12
N SER A 815 -37.10 -8.59 10.66
CA SER A 815 -37.56 -7.63 11.66
C SER A 815 -36.76 -7.63 12.98
N HIS A 816 -35.98 -8.68 13.27
CA HIS A 816 -35.13 -8.73 14.47
C HIS A 816 -33.93 -7.79 14.38
N PHE A 817 -33.62 -7.25 13.19
CA PHE A 817 -32.56 -6.27 13.00
C PHE A 817 -32.89 -4.90 13.62
N ALA A 818 -34.16 -4.56 13.79
CA ALA A 818 -34.62 -3.25 14.26
C ALA A 818 -33.87 -2.65 15.48
N PRO A 819 -33.65 -3.38 16.59
CA PRO A 819 -32.88 -2.86 17.73
C PRO A 819 -31.40 -2.58 17.41
N ILE A 820 -30.80 -3.34 16.49
CA ILE A 820 -29.42 -3.12 16.04
C ILE A 820 -29.37 -1.91 15.11
N PHE A 821 -30.27 -1.86 14.12
CA PHE A 821 -30.35 -0.75 13.17
C PHE A 821 -30.55 0.60 13.85
N ALA A 822 -31.27 0.65 14.97
CA ALA A 822 -31.42 1.87 15.77
C ALA A 822 -30.08 2.48 16.22
N ASN A 823 -29.04 1.65 16.44
CA ASN A 823 -27.70 2.12 16.81
C ASN A 823 -26.85 2.53 15.60
N LEU A 824 -27.12 1.95 14.43
CA LEU A 824 -26.38 2.20 13.19
C LEU A 824 -26.95 3.36 12.36
N PHE A 825 -28.24 3.71 12.58
CA PHE A 825 -28.95 4.70 11.77
C PHE A 825 -28.34 6.10 11.83
N GLU A 826 -28.02 6.64 13.02
CA GLU A 826 -27.45 7.99 13.13
C GLU A 826 -26.03 8.08 12.51
N PRO A 827 -25.10 7.13 12.78
CA PRO A 827 -23.83 7.06 12.07
C PRO A 827 -24.00 7.05 10.55
N LEU A 828 -24.86 6.19 10.01
CA LEU A 828 -25.14 6.14 8.56
C LEU A 828 -25.67 7.48 8.02
N MET A 829 -26.59 8.13 8.74
CA MET A 829 -27.17 9.41 8.31
C MET A 829 -26.17 10.58 8.36
N LYS A 830 -24.97 10.42 8.93
CA LYS A 830 -23.89 11.42 8.81
C LYS A 830 -23.49 11.65 7.35
N PHE A 831 -23.45 10.59 6.55
CA PHE A 831 -23.09 10.59 5.12
C PHE A 831 -24.21 11.19 4.24
N ALA A 832 -25.45 11.25 4.73
CA ALA A 832 -26.57 11.86 3.99
C ALA A 832 -26.60 13.39 4.00
N LYS A 833 -25.67 14.06 4.71
CA LYS A 833 -25.67 15.52 4.86
C LYS A 833 -25.37 16.21 3.53
N ALA A 834 -25.86 17.44 3.38
CA ALA A 834 -25.63 18.23 2.17
C ALA A 834 -24.16 18.67 1.97
N SER A 835 -23.36 18.68 3.05
CA SER A 835 -21.92 18.97 3.02
C SER A 835 -21.09 17.77 2.56
N ARG A 836 -21.67 16.57 2.52
CA ARG A 836 -20.99 15.35 2.08
C ARG A 836 -21.06 15.19 0.55
N PRO A 837 -20.15 14.41 -0.05
CA PRO A 837 -20.18 14.09 -1.49
C PRO A 837 -21.52 13.57 -1.98
N LEU A 838 -21.72 13.59 -3.31
CA LEU A 838 -22.93 13.03 -3.91
C LEU A 838 -22.99 11.52 -3.72
N GLN A 839 -21.86 10.85 -3.89
CA GLN A 839 -21.63 9.41 -3.76
C GLN A 839 -22.01 8.91 -2.36
N ASP A 840 -21.61 9.62 -1.31
CA ASP A 840 -22.03 9.40 0.08
C ASP A 840 -23.56 9.30 0.22
N ARG A 841 -24.30 10.20 -0.45
CA ARG A 841 -25.77 10.17 -0.42
C ARG A 841 -26.33 9.03 -1.24
N THR A 842 -25.68 8.68 -2.35
CA THR A 842 -26.02 7.52 -3.19
C THR A 842 -25.94 6.23 -2.39
N MET A 843 -24.82 6.02 -1.70
CA MET A 843 -24.55 4.90 -0.81
C MET A 843 -25.62 4.81 0.28
N VAL A 844 -25.91 5.92 0.99
CA VAL A 844 -26.93 5.92 2.05
C VAL A 844 -28.32 5.58 1.51
N VAL A 845 -28.71 6.14 0.36
CA VAL A 845 -30.04 5.88 -0.23
C VAL A 845 -30.17 4.42 -0.68
N ALA A 846 -29.13 3.85 -1.28
CA ALA A 846 -29.08 2.44 -1.68
C ALA A 846 -29.16 1.52 -0.45
N CYS A 847 -28.27 1.72 0.53
CA CYS A 847 -28.24 0.97 1.79
C CYS A 847 -29.61 0.99 2.50
N LEU A 848 -30.24 2.17 2.62
CA LEU A 848 -31.56 2.30 3.26
C LEU A 848 -32.68 1.60 2.48
N ALA A 849 -32.60 1.52 1.16
CA ALA A 849 -33.58 0.82 0.33
C ALA A 849 -33.55 -0.68 0.61
N GLU A 850 -32.36 -1.27 0.62
CA GLU A 850 -32.18 -2.70 0.87
C GLU A 850 -32.43 -3.07 2.34
N VAL A 851 -32.04 -2.22 3.29
CA VAL A 851 -32.44 -2.38 4.70
C VAL A 851 -33.96 -2.35 4.83
N ALA A 852 -34.67 -1.48 4.10
CA ALA A 852 -36.14 -1.46 4.10
C ALA A 852 -36.73 -2.77 3.55
N GLN A 853 -36.14 -3.32 2.49
CA GLN A 853 -36.53 -4.59 1.89
C GLN A 853 -36.29 -5.78 2.83
N GLY A 854 -35.12 -5.86 3.46
CA GLY A 854 -34.74 -6.96 4.35
C GLY A 854 -35.44 -6.89 5.72
N MET A 855 -35.39 -5.72 6.39
CA MET A 855 -35.94 -5.54 7.74
C MET A 855 -37.48 -5.52 7.74
N GLY A 856 -38.09 -5.02 6.67
CA GLY A 856 -39.54 -4.94 6.49
C GLY A 856 -40.22 -3.91 7.41
N ALA A 857 -41.37 -4.28 7.98
CA ALA A 857 -42.28 -3.38 8.69
C ALA A 857 -41.67 -2.41 9.74
N PRO A 858 -40.63 -2.77 10.52
CA PRO A 858 -39.98 -1.83 11.44
C PRO A 858 -39.43 -0.55 10.78
N ILE A 859 -39.18 -0.56 9.47
CA ILE A 859 -38.72 0.65 8.74
C ILE A 859 -39.72 1.81 8.82
N ALA A 860 -40.99 1.53 9.13
CA ALA A 860 -42.03 2.54 9.34
C ALA A 860 -41.64 3.63 10.36
N GLY A 861 -40.78 3.31 11.34
CA GLY A 861 -40.26 4.27 12.32
C GLY A 861 -39.26 5.30 11.77
N TYR A 862 -38.70 5.04 10.58
CA TYR A 862 -37.65 5.85 9.95
C TYR A 862 -38.14 6.63 8.72
N VAL A 863 -39.31 6.29 8.18
CA VAL A 863 -39.90 6.90 6.96
C VAL A 863 -39.82 8.43 6.97
N ASP A 864 -40.18 9.07 8.08
CA ASP A 864 -40.20 10.54 8.17
C ASP A 864 -38.82 11.20 8.07
N ARG A 865 -37.76 10.44 8.40
CA ARG A 865 -36.38 10.91 8.35
C ARG A 865 -35.71 10.60 7.02
N VAL A 866 -36.11 9.51 6.35
CA VAL A 866 -35.50 9.04 5.10
C VAL A 866 -36.22 9.56 3.86
N MET A 867 -37.55 9.57 3.86
CA MET A 867 -38.36 9.89 2.68
C MET A 867 -38.05 11.27 2.06
N PRO A 868 -37.80 12.36 2.85
CA PRO A 868 -37.43 13.65 2.26
C PRO A 868 -36.12 13.62 1.47
N LEU A 869 -35.13 12.83 1.93
CA LEU A 869 -33.87 12.62 1.22
C LEU A 869 -34.12 11.85 -0.09
N ALA A 870 -34.79 10.70 -0.02
CA ALA A 870 -35.06 9.87 -1.20
C ALA A 870 -35.85 10.63 -2.27
N ILE A 871 -36.87 11.42 -1.90
CA ILE A 871 -37.62 12.26 -2.86
C ILE A 871 -36.74 13.35 -3.49
N LYS A 872 -35.82 13.94 -2.72
CA LYS A 872 -34.88 14.94 -3.25
C LYS A 872 -33.94 14.32 -4.29
N GLU A 873 -33.43 13.13 -4.02
CA GLU A 873 -32.47 12.44 -4.89
C GLU A 873 -33.11 11.89 -6.19
N LEU A 874 -34.45 11.76 -6.27
CA LEU A 874 -35.16 11.53 -7.55
C LEU A 874 -34.89 12.63 -8.60
N ALA A 875 -34.48 13.82 -8.17
CA ALA A 875 -34.12 14.94 -9.03
C ALA A 875 -32.59 15.17 -9.12
N SER A 876 -31.78 14.17 -8.74
CA SER A 876 -30.32 14.25 -8.84
C SER A 876 -29.88 14.47 -10.28
N SER A 877 -28.75 15.18 -10.48
CA SER A 877 -28.08 15.26 -11.77
C SER A 877 -27.50 13.92 -12.21
N ASP A 878 -27.15 13.06 -11.26
CA ASP A 878 -26.59 11.74 -11.49
C ASP A 878 -27.68 10.67 -11.68
N ALA A 879 -27.51 9.79 -12.67
CA ALA A 879 -28.49 8.77 -13.02
C ALA A 879 -28.56 7.63 -11.98
N THR A 880 -27.41 7.19 -11.46
CA THR A 880 -27.32 6.16 -10.42
C THR A 880 -28.07 6.58 -9.16
N ASN A 881 -27.94 7.85 -8.74
CA ASN A 881 -28.73 8.40 -7.63
C ASN A 881 -30.22 8.39 -7.92
N ARG A 882 -30.65 8.79 -9.12
CA ARG A 882 -32.08 8.77 -9.48
C ARG A 882 -32.63 7.34 -9.45
N ARG A 883 -31.86 6.36 -9.96
CA ARG A 883 -32.19 4.93 -9.92
C ARG A 883 -32.36 4.43 -8.48
N ASN A 884 -31.34 4.62 -7.64
CA ASN A 884 -31.34 4.16 -6.25
C ASN A 884 -32.42 4.88 -5.42
N ALA A 885 -32.68 6.16 -5.68
CA ALA A 885 -33.76 6.91 -5.07
C ALA A 885 -35.15 6.38 -5.46
N ALA A 886 -35.36 6.02 -6.72
CA ALA A 886 -36.60 5.41 -7.19
C ALA A 886 -36.84 4.06 -6.51
N PHE A 887 -35.81 3.21 -6.44
CA PHE A 887 -35.87 1.95 -5.70
C PHE A 887 -36.20 2.18 -4.21
N CYS A 888 -35.50 3.12 -3.56
CA CYS A 888 -35.67 3.47 -2.15
C CYS A 888 -37.10 3.93 -1.82
N VAL A 889 -37.67 4.88 -2.58
CA VAL A 889 -39.06 5.31 -2.33
C VAL A 889 -40.06 4.17 -2.53
N GLY A 890 -39.79 3.25 -3.47
CA GLY A 890 -40.57 2.05 -3.71
C GLY A 890 -40.57 1.09 -2.52
N GLU A 891 -39.40 0.71 -2.03
CA GLU A 891 -39.27 -0.20 -0.87
C GLU A 891 -39.77 0.45 0.43
N LEU A 892 -39.58 1.76 0.62
CA LEU A 892 -40.19 2.48 1.74
C LEU A 892 -41.71 2.44 1.66
N CYS A 893 -42.33 2.63 0.49
CA CYS A 893 -43.79 2.54 0.35
C CYS A 893 -44.33 1.12 0.62
N LYS A 894 -43.60 0.10 0.19
CA LYS A 894 -43.96 -1.31 0.39
C LYS A 894 -43.89 -1.72 1.86
N ASN A 895 -42.85 -1.29 2.57
CA ASN A 895 -42.54 -1.77 3.92
C ASN A 895 -42.91 -0.78 5.05
N GLY A 896 -43.04 0.51 4.75
CA GLY A 896 -43.20 1.59 5.74
C GLY A 896 -44.63 1.83 6.25
N GLY A 897 -45.62 1.06 5.80
CA GLY A 897 -47.00 1.11 6.29
C GLY A 897 -47.67 2.49 6.13
N GLU A 898 -48.59 2.83 7.04
CA GLU A 898 -49.39 4.07 6.96
C GLU A 898 -48.56 5.36 6.99
N SER A 899 -47.36 5.35 7.60
CA SER A 899 -46.45 6.51 7.66
C SER A 899 -46.07 7.03 6.28
N THR A 900 -46.09 6.16 5.26
CA THR A 900 -45.72 6.49 3.87
C THR A 900 -46.82 7.26 3.14
N LEU A 901 -48.09 7.10 3.53
CA LEU A 901 -49.26 7.56 2.77
C LEU A 901 -49.26 9.08 2.56
N LYS A 902 -48.75 9.85 3.53
CA LYS A 902 -48.65 11.31 3.42
C LYS A 902 -47.70 11.78 2.32
N TYR A 903 -46.77 10.93 1.88
CA TYR A 903 -45.77 11.24 0.86
C TYR A 903 -46.14 10.78 -0.54
N TYR A 904 -47.18 9.94 -0.72
CA TYR A 904 -47.53 9.37 -2.05
C TYR A 904 -47.67 10.45 -3.13
N GLY A 905 -48.28 11.60 -2.80
CA GLY A 905 -48.44 12.70 -3.73
C GLY A 905 -47.13 13.41 -4.10
N ASP A 906 -46.15 13.46 -3.21
CA ASP A 906 -44.82 14.02 -3.48
C ASP A 906 -43.96 13.02 -4.26
N ILE A 907 -44.02 11.73 -3.92
CA ILE A 907 -43.33 10.64 -4.62
C ILE A 907 -43.77 10.57 -6.08
N LEU A 908 -45.09 10.55 -6.35
CA LEU A 908 -45.59 10.54 -7.73
C LEU A 908 -45.16 11.77 -8.53
N ARG A 909 -45.04 12.95 -7.88
CA ARG A 909 -44.51 14.16 -8.52
C ARG A 909 -43.02 14.05 -8.84
N GLY A 910 -42.24 13.40 -7.98
CA GLY A 910 -40.81 13.15 -8.20
C GLY A 910 -40.54 12.07 -9.25
N LEU A 911 -41.34 11.00 -9.29
CA LEU A 911 -41.20 9.91 -10.26
C LEU A 911 -41.67 10.27 -11.67
N PHE A 912 -42.70 11.12 -11.80
CA PHE A 912 -43.29 11.43 -13.10
C PHE A 912 -42.30 11.93 -14.18
N PRO A 913 -41.36 12.86 -13.87
CA PRO A 913 -40.33 13.30 -14.83
C PRO A 913 -39.43 12.17 -15.33
N LEU A 914 -39.19 11.12 -14.54
CA LEU A 914 -38.30 10.00 -14.90
C LEU A 914 -38.87 9.15 -16.05
N PHE A 915 -40.19 9.19 -16.26
CA PHE A 915 -40.84 8.56 -17.41
C PHE A 915 -40.83 9.42 -18.68
N GLY A 916 -40.32 10.65 -18.59
CA GLY A 916 -40.26 11.59 -19.70
C GLY A 916 -39.18 11.24 -20.72
N GLU A 917 -39.31 11.82 -21.92
CA GLU A 917 -38.27 11.70 -22.97
C GLU A 917 -36.95 12.40 -22.57
N SER A 918 -36.98 13.24 -21.54
CA SER A 918 -35.80 13.95 -21.01
C SER A 918 -34.88 13.09 -20.15
N GLU A 919 -35.37 11.95 -19.63
CA GLU A 919 -34.53 10.99 -18.90
C GLU A 919 -33.91 10.03 -19.92
N PRO A 920 -32.59 10.06 -20.21
CA PRO A 920 -31.99 9.18 -21.19
C PRO A 920 -31.81 7.74 -20.70
N ASP A 921 -31.72 7.54 -19.39
CA ASP A 921 -31.34 6.27 -18.76
C ASP A 921 -32.55 5.33 -18.63
N ASP A 922 -32.41 4.11 -19.18
CA ASP A 922 -33.50 3.13 -19.20
C ASP A 922 -33.61 2.38 -17.84
N ALA A 923 -32.51 2.14 -17.12
CA ALA A 923 -32.51 1.60 -15.76
C ALA A 923 -33.23 2.52 -14.76
N VAL A 924 -33.07 3.84 -14.87
CA VAL A 924 -33.82 4.83 -14.06
C VAL A 924 -35.33 4.71 -14.31
N ARG A 925 -35.74 4.59 -15.58
CA ARG A 925 -37.16 4.40 -15.95
C ARG A 925 -37.73 3.10 -15.41
N ASP A 926 -36.94 2.03 -15.47
CA ASP A 926 -37.33 0.71 -14.99
C ASP A 926 -37.54 0.70 -13.47
N ASN A 927 -36.64 1.35 -12.72
CA ASN A 927 -36.76 1.54 -11.27
C ASN A 927 -37.94 2.45 -10.89
N ALA A 928 -38.20 3.51 -11.66
CA ALA A 928 -39.38 4.33 -11.46
C ALA A 928 -40.68 3.53 -11.67
N ALA A 929 -40.71 2.63 -12.67
CA ALA A 929 -41.83 1.71 -12.87
C ALA A 929 -41.97 0.75 -11.68
N GLY A 930 -40.86 0.18 -11.22
CA GLY A 930 -40.77 -0.62 -10.00
C GLY A 930 -41.36 0.05 -8.76
N ALA A 931 -40.98 1.30 -8.52
CA ALA A 931 -41.47 2.11 -7.41
C ALA A 931 -43.00 2.29 -7.48
N VAL A 932 -43.51 2.68 -8.65
CA VAL A 932 -44.96 2.83 -8.88
C VAL A 932 -45.69 1.49 -8.67
N ALA A 933 -45.14 0.38 -9.15
CA ALA A 933 -45.72 -0.94 -8.95
C ALA A 933 -45.83 -1.31 -7.46
N ARG A 934 -44.77 -1.07 -6.68
CA ARG A 934 -44.77 -1.27 -5.22
C ARG A 934 -45.79 -0.38 -4.51
N MET A 935 -45.90 0.89 -4.90
CA MET A 935 -46.92 1.81 -4.36
C MET A 935 -48.35 1.33 -4.63
N ILE A 936 -48.63 0.90 -5.86
CA ILE A 936 -49.94 0.36 -6.25
C ILE A 936 -50.26 -0.88 -5.43
N MET A 937 -49.30 -1.80 -5.28
CA MET A 937 -49.49 -3.05 -4.55
C MET A 937 -49.66 -2.82 -3.04
N ALA A 938 -48.95 -1.84 -2.47
CA ALA A 938 -48.99 -1.55 -1.05
C ALA A 938 -50.30 -0.87 -0.62
N HIS A 939 -50.77 0.13 -1.36
CA HIS A 939 -52.01 0.83 -1.02
C HIS A 939 -52.75 1.39 -2.26
N PRO A 940 -53.45 0.54 -3.04
CA PRO A 940 -54.12 0.94 -4.28
C PRO A 940 -55.06 2.16 -4.15
N PRO A 941 -55.86 2.32 -3.07
CA PRO A 941 -56.77 3.46 -2.93
C PRO A 941 -56.08 4.84 -2.85
N SER A 942 -54.80 4.88 -2.51
CA SER A 942 -54.03 6.13 -2.38
C SER A 942 -53.33 6.53 -3.69
N VAL A 943 -53.40 5.69 -4.72
CA VAL A 943 -52.83 5.97 -6.03
C VAL A 943 -53.94 6.36 -7.01
N PRO A 944 -53.86 7.52 -7.69
CA PRO A 944 -54.83 7.89 -8.73
C PRO A 944 -54.61 7.04 -9.99
N LEU A 945 -55.05 5.78 -9.95
CA LEU A 945 -54.77 4.77 -10.99
C LEU A 945 -55.16 5.22 -12.40
N ASN A 946 -56.22 6.01 -12.55
CA ASN A 946 -56.64 6.55 -13.84
C ASN A 946 -55.60 7.51 -14.48
N GLN A 947 -54.78 8.17 -13.67
CA GLN A 947 -53.70 9.05 -14.14
C GLN A 947 -52.36 8.30 -14.24
N VAL A 948 -52.12 7.36 -13.32
CA VAL A 948 -50.84 6.65 -13.20
C VAL A 948 -50.70 5.51 -14.21
N LEU A 949 -51.75 4.70 -14.42
CA LEU A 949 -51.68 3.51 -15.27
C LEU A 949 -51.26 3.79 -16.73
N PRO A 950 -51.76 4.83 -17.42
CA PRO A 950 -51.34 5.10 -18.79
C PRO A 950 -49.84 5.39 -18.92
N VAL A 951 -49.24 6.04 -17.92
CA VAL A 951 -47.80 6.37 -17.91
C VAL A 951 -47.01 5.11 -17.58
N PHE A 952 -47.38 4.42 -16.49
CA PHE A 952 -46.74 3.18 -16.04
C PHE A 952 -46.72 2.10 -17.12
N LEU A 953 -47.84 1.85 -17.81
CA LEU A 953 -47.91 0.84 -18.87
C LEU A 953 -47.12 1.24 -20.13
N LYS A 954 -46.95 2.53 -20.40
CA LYS A 954 -46.14 3.01 -21.54
C LYS A 954 -44.64 2.77 -21.33
N ALA A 955 -44.21 2.68 -20.07
CA ALA A 955 -42.81 2.37 -19.72
C ALA A 955 -42.45 0.90 -19.96
N LEU A 956 -43.43 0.02 -20.23
CA LEU A 956 -43.20 -1.41 -20.40
C LEU A 956 -42.97 -1.79 -21.89
N PRO A 957 -42.18 -2.84 -22.16
CA PRO A 957 -41.46 -3.69 -21.20
C PRO A 957 -40.24 -2.99 -20.60
N LEU A 958 -39.81 -3.46 -19.42
CA LEU A 958 -38.51 -3.08 -18.84
C LEU A 958 -37.39 -3.41 -19.80
N LYS A 959 -36.34 -2.59 -19.84
CA LYS A 959 -35.29 -2.67 -20.86
C LYS A 959 -33.94 -3.05 -20.29
N GLU A 960 -33.57 -2.46 -19.17
CA GLU A 960 -32.24 -2.55 -18.57
C GLU A 960 -32.32 -3.26 -17.22
N ASP A 961 -33.02 -2.68 -16.24
CA ASP A 961 -33.08 -3.25 -14.89
C ASP A 961 -34.19 -4.30 -14.80
N ARG A 962 -33.77 -5.55 -14.91
CA ARG A 962 -34.68 -6.70 -14.87
C ARG A 962 -35.03 -7.15 -13.47
N GLU A 963 -34.35 -6.70 -12.42
CA GLU A 963 -34.68 -7.07 -11.04
C GLU A 963 -36.07 -6.56 -10.64
N GLU A 964 -36.46 -5.42 -11.22
CA GLU A 964 -37.77 -4.80 -11.07
C GLU A 964 -38.93 -5.58 -11.71
N SER A 965 -38.63 -6.57 -12.56
CA SER A 965 -39.63 -7.37 -13.27
C SER A 965 -40.64 -8.00 -12.32
N MET A 966 -40.17 -8.55 -11.19
CA MET A 966 -41.06 -9.22 -10.24
C MET A 966 -42.07 -8.27 -9.62
N ALA A 967 -41.67 -7.04 -9.25
CA ALA A 967 -42.59 -6.04 -8.72
C ALA A 967 -43.58 -5.57 -9.79
N VAL A 968 -43.06 -5.20 -10.96
CA VAL A 968 -43.82 -4.62 -12.07
C VAL A 968 -44.86 -5.59 -12.63
N TYR A 969 -44.45 -6.79 -13.04
CA TYR A 969 -45.36 -7.74 -13.68
C TYR A 969 -46.33 -8.38 -12.68
N SER A 970 -45.96 -8.53 -11.40
CA SER A 970 -46.90 -8.94 -10.35
C SER A 970 -47.98 -7.90 -10.13
N CYS A 971 -47.64 -6.60 -10.17
CA CYS A 971 -48.61 -5.52 -10.11
C CYS A 971 -49.58 -5.56 -11.29
N VAL A 972 -49.05 -5.63 -12.53
CA VAL A 972 -49.87 -5.73 -13.74
C VAL A 972 -50.80 -6.95 -13.69
N SER A 973 -50.27 -8.12 -13.32
CA SER A 973 -51.05 -9.35 -13.19
C SER A 973 -52.18 -9.20 -12.18
N THR A 974 -51.89 -8.61 -11.01
CA THR A 974 -52.89 -8.36 -9.96
C THR A 974 -53.99 -7.40 -10.42
N LEU A 975 -53.64 -6.32 -11.13
CA LEU A 975 -54.61 -5.37 -11.69
C LEU A 975 -55.52 -6.01 -12.75
N VAL A 976 -54.96 -6.86 -13.62
CA VAL A 976 -55.73 -7.60 -14.63
C VAL A 976 -56.67 -8.61 -13.97
N LEU A 977 -56.18 -9.38 -12.99
CA LEU A 977 -56.98 -10.40 -12.30
C LEU A 977 -58.09 -9.80 -11.44
N SER A 978 -57.84 -8.67 -10.77
CA SER A 978 -58.86 -7.97 -9.97
C SER A 978 -59.96 -7.34 -10.83
N SER A 979 -59.64 -6.95 -12.07
CA SER A 979 -60.63 -6.43 -13.03
C SER A 979 -61.66 -7.48 -13.47
N ASN A 980 -61.33 -8.78 -13.40
CA ASN A 980 -62.23 -9.89 -13.77
C ASN A 980 -63.18 -10.34 -12.63
N GLN A 981 -63.04 -9.82 -11.41
CA GLN A 981 -63.96 -10.13 -10.30
C GLN A 981 -65.13 -9.15 -10.18
N GLN A 982 -65.13 -8.07 -10.97
CA GLN A 982 -66.20 -7.07 -11.01
C GLN A 982 -67.04 -7.09 -12.30
N SER A 983 -66.85 -8.10 -13.16
CA SER A 983 -67.62 -8.32 -14.39
C SER A 983 -68.67 -9.41 -14.24
#